data_AF-A0A0D0E2W4-F1
#
_entry.id   AF-A0A0D0E2W4-F1
#
_cell.length_a   1.000
_cell.length_b   1.000
_cell.length_c   1.000
_cell.angle_alpha   90.00
_cell.angle_beta   90.00
_cell.angle_gamma   90.00
#
_symmetry.space_group_name_H-M   'P 1'
#
loop_
_entity.id
_entity.type
_entity.pdbx_description
1 polymer ?
#
loop_
_entity_poly.entity_id
_entity_poly.type
_entity_poly.pdbx_seq_one_letter_code
_entity_poly.pdbx_strand_id
1 'polypeptide(L)'
;MYPKLVALDTDRTIFSGSLDELVWGKGPSASRKLSDNIQRVDDWLLRDKSNHDNEIRLNPDVPIIINDILKNGASLAIVSRNTSKALCDRALYYFKAMDPNTGEQKSIIQMVKYDEVVDEPKTKHFERIRGWSKIHYTDMILFDHEPESDIVETVQGVTIHVCSNKGGLTWEDYSRGIELWRRNQGKPSPPPTGSTELRIAHFNDVYQVSDQKIQVDRKQENINVTKFATLLNSVTSQWKKRNDGKKEGLILFSGDLFSPSVESSITRGRHMTSVIDALNVDVGVVGNHEFDFGYPRLSELVKDTAFPWLLSNIIDTNTNKVPEPLIEFHVLERIGVRIGFIGLVEEQWIATITGWPSNFKYQDMAKVGKGLSALLRDPAGPHKCDLIIALTHSRIPNDISLARDLFALSPQAQANTDITSQHGVDLLLGGHDHVYWIPKGIPLWDGYDVQQEMQDAASDRGDVLVVKSGTDFRDLSEVILTLKGTAAGSIRRRVIESIKGTRHITRESTKVNEDIKNIVDRELADINAAMKEPICITETELDVQSSYIRLGESPIGNWIADGLRNVYDEALVKLGHPGTDGVIICTGDLRGDGVYPPGVLTLGNLMTILPFLDPMVVLELDGNALWDAMESGLSKWPVQEGRFPAISGFRVSWDSRRKGGSRVLKIWLQEESKEVGEDGKPKVVDKEEVLRTSKRKYVIMVGQYMAEGGDGYDVLTRQKVILGEENGQSKSALIRKFLLGAQYLTKMAQTTEPKSHKFLHPDTLKIVTSAKARIRLPTLPKFDMPSIPDIQLPKSLGLSLPSPHANMPDLHLPHAQSLPFSKPKMKLPSIPDLSLPRAQTSPLPTPSAKLPSMRQFVPQVPKDLQRRVSDRVSDIKQGPVGDVVQKISDDANNVIDDFVQITVPTLLWLASRELYSLALKIADREDMDFLDAYERQRTRRRAARSAFSGGTGAPVEAISFSSRMSSVTSKNFDAEEDKIKAKEAEEEGKDLPVIHPVVDGRLKDAGRV
;
A
#
# COMPACT_ATOMS: atom_id res chain seq x y z
N MET A 1 40.85 -27.80 -7.08
CA MET A 1 40.19 -26.51 -7.35
C MET A 1 41.23 -25.41 -7.22
N TYR A 2 41.23 -24.44 -8.13
CA TYR A 2 42.26 -23.39 -8.23
C TYR A 2 41.61 -22.07 -8.66
N PRO A 3 42.06 -20.90 -8.18
CA PRO A 3 41.50 -19.61 -8.58
C PRO A 3 41.58 -19.42 -10.09
N LYS A 4 40.59 -18.73 -10.68
CA LYS A 4 40.64 -18.38 -12.11
C LYS A 4 41.57 -17.19 -12.37
N LEU A 5 41.84 -16.39 -11.34
CA LEU A 5 42.72 -15.23 -11.41
C LEU A 5 43.52 -15.08 -10.12
N VAL A 6 44.83 -14.88 -10.27
CA VAL A 6 45.75 -14.58 -9.17
C VAL A 6 46.36 -13.21 -9.44
N ALA A 7 46.12 -12.28 -8.53
CA ALA A 7 46.65 -10.92 -8.57
C ALA A 7 47.83 -10.78 -7.60
N LEU A 8 48.90 -10.14 -8.04
CA LEU A 8 50.08 -9.84 -7.24
C LEU A 8 50.27 -8.32 -7.16
N ASP A 9 50.54 -7.80 -5.97
CA ASP A 9 51.08 -6.45 -5.81
C ASP A 9 52.55 -6.38 -6.26
N THR A 10 53.07 -5.19 -6.54
CA THR A 10 54.47 -5.01 -6.97
C THR A 10 55.40 -4.88 -5.77
N ASP A 11 55.28 -3.76 -5.07
CA ASP A 11 56.23 -3.33 -4.05
C ASP A 11 56.15 -4.28 -2.86
N ARG A 12 57.31 -4.73 -2.38
CA ARG A 12 57.44 -5.67 -1.26
C ARG A 12 56.60 -6.94 -1.41
N THR A 13 56.20 -7.29 -2.63
CA THR A 13 55.45 -8.50 -2.98
C THR A 13 56.18 -9.24 -4.09
N ILE A 14 56.22 -8.71 -5.32
CA ILE A 14 57.00 -9.30 -6.42
C ILE A 14 58.50 -9.09 -6.20
N PHE A 15 58.90 -7.90 -5.75
CA PHE A 15 60.30 -7.57 -5.48
C PHE A 15 60.44 -6.85 -4.13
N SER A 16 61.61 -6.95 -3.52
CA SER A 16 61.97 -6.14 -2.36
C SER A 16 62.21 -4.69 -2.76
N GLY A 17 61.92 -3.75 -1.86
CA GLY A 17 62.03 -2.31 -2.12
C GLY A 17 60.73 -1.70 -2.65
N SER A 18 60.81 -0.46 -3.11
CA SER A 18 59.67 0.29 -3.66
C SER A 18 60.12 1.13 -4.86
N LEU A 19 59.28 1.18 -5.88
CA LEU A 19 59.50 1.98 -7.08
C LEU A 19 58.74 3.29 -6.97
N ASP A 20 59.35 4.32 -6.38
CA ASP A 20 58.73 5.64 -6.23
C ASP A 20 59.27 6.62 -7.29
N GLU A 21 58.38 7.24 -8.07
CA GLU A 21 58.74 8.26 -9.06
C GLU A 21 59.34 9.54 -8.47
N LEU A 22 59.18 9.77 -7.16
CA LEU A 22 59.81 10.87 -6.45
C LEU A 22 61.27 10.57 -6.09
N VAL A 23 61.66 9.30 -6.06
CA VAL A 23 62.99 8.85 -5.63
C VAL A 23 63.83 8.36 -6.81
N TRP A 24 63.23 7.59 -7.72
CA TRP A 24 63.91 7.00 -8.85
C TRP A 24 64.12 8.02 -9.99
N GLY A 25 65.28 7.99 -10.63
CA GLY A 25 65.60 8.87 -11.76
C GLY A 25 65.77 10.34 -11.36
N LYS A 26 66.23 10.62 -10.14
CA LYS A 26 66.47 11.99 -9.63
C LYS A 26 67.94 12.37 -9.48
N GLY A 27 68.87 11.46 -9.73
CA GLY A 27 70.30 11.73 -9.60
C GLY A 27 70.91 12.46 -10.81
N PRO A 28 72.19 12.83 -10.74
CA PRO A 28 72.86 13.68 -11.73
C PRO A 28 72.90 13.10 -13.15
N SER A 29 72.84 11.77 -13.29
CA SER A 29 72.88 11.04 -14.56
C SER A 29 71.49 10.53 -15.01
N ALA A 30 70.41 11.11 -14.50
CA ALA A 30 69.06 10.68 -14.85
C ALA A 30 68.71 10.90 -16.33
N SER A 31 68.20 9.86 -16.96
CA SER A 31 67.59 9.89 -18.29
C SER A 31 66.26 10.61 -18.26
N ARG A 32 65.92 11.30 -19.37
CA ARG A 32 64.69 12.09 -19.51
C ARG A 32 63.41 11.27 -19.31
N LYS A 33 63.37 10.03 -19.78
CA LYS A 33 62.24 9.12 -19.56
C LYS A 33 62.47 8.36 -18.27
N LEU A 34 61.56 8.50 -17.31
CA LEU A 34 61.68 7.94 -15.96
C LEU A 34 62.03 6.44 -15.98
N SER A 35 61.32 5.64 -16.79
CA SER A 35 61.54 4.20 -16.93
C SER A 35 62.96 3.83 -17.43
N ASP A 36 63.63 4.70 -18.18
CA ASP A 36 64.96 4.39 -18.74
C ASP A 36 66.07 4.51 -17.68
N ASN A 37 65.74 5.00 -16.49
CA ASN A 37 66.62 5.03 -15.33
C ASN A 37 66.74 3.68 -14.63
N ILE A 38 65.88 2.70 -14.93
CA ILE A 38 66.08 1.33 -14.43
C ILE A 38 67.16 0.65 -15.27
N GLN A 39 68.25 0.25 -14.61
CA GLN A 39 69.27 -0.64 -15.17
C GLN A 39 69.21 -2.02 -14.52
N ARG A 40 69.41 -3.04 -15.36
CA ARG A 40 69.57 -4.42 -14.93
C ARG A 40 71.01 -4.64 -14.48
N VAL A 41 71.20 -5.03 -13.21
CA VAL A 41 72.52 -5.41 -12.67
C VAL A 41 72.75 -6.90 -12.92
N ASP A 42 71.76 -7.72 -12.58
CA ASP A 42 71.73 -9.15 -12.87
C ASP A 42 70.27 -9.63 -13.11
N ASP A 43 70.02 -10.94 -13.12
CA ASP A 43 68.69 -11.50 -13.36
C ASP A 43 67.69 -11.21 -12.22
N TRP A 44 68.19 -10.85 -11.05
CA TRP A 44 67.43 -10.68 -9.81
C TRP A 44 67.46 -9.24 -9.30
N LEU A 45 68.47 -8.45 -9.63
CA LEU A 45 68.70 -7.10 -9.10
C LEU A 45 68.57 -6.04 -10.19
N LEU A 46 67.68 -5.08 -9.96
CA LEU A 46 67.59 -3.85 -10.74
C LEU A 46 67.96 -2.66 -9.86
N ARG A 47 68.57 -1.65 -10.48
CA ARG A 47 69.09 -0.47 -9.81
C ARG A 47 68.76 0.78 -10.60
N ASP A 48 68.66 1.92 -9.93
CA ASP A 48 68.56 3.22 -10.59
C ASP A 48 69.94 3.62 -11.16
N LYS A 49 69.99 4.05 -12.42
CA LYS A 49 71.19 4.56 -13.10
C LYS A 49 71.72 5.87 -12.52
N SER A 50 70.83 6.65 -11.92
CA SER A 50 71.09 8.00 -11.43
C SER A 50 71.47 8.03 -9.95
N ASN A 51 70.99 7.06 -9.17
CA ASN A 51 71.32 6.88 -7.77
C ASN A 51 71.45 5.39 -7.42
N HIS A 52 72.67 4.90 -7.27
CA HIS A 52 72.93 3.47 -7.08
C HIS A 52 72.46 2.90 -5.74
N ASP A 53 72.06 3.74 -4.78
CA ASP A 53 71.49 3.32 -3.50
C ASP A 53 70.03 2.83 -3.65
N ASN A 54 69.37 3.20 -4.74
CA ASN A 54 68.02 2.74 -5.06
C ASN A 54 68.08 1.43 -5.85
N GLU A 55 67.75 0.32 -5.19
CA GLU A 55 67.69 -1.00 -5.82
C GLU A 55 66.44 -1.79 -5.42
N ILE A 56 65.97 -2.61 -6.35
CA ILE A 56 64.89 -3.59 -6.12
C ILE A 56 65.38 -4.98 -6.51
N ARG A 57 64.99 -6.00 -5.75
CA ARG A 57 65.38 -7.39 -5.99
C ARG A 57 64.16 -8.28 -6.16
N LEU A 58 64.06 -8.99 -7.28
CA LEU A 58 63.01 -9.99 -7.51
C LEU A 58 63.04 -11.04 -6.41
N ASN A 59 61.87 -11.36 -5.86
CA ASN A 59 61.79 -12.40 -4.86
C ASN A 59 62.04 -13.79 -5.53
N PRO A 60 62.95 -14.63 -4.98
CA PRO A 60 63.35 -15.90 -5.57
C PRO A 60 62.21 -16.86 -5.93
N ASP A 61 61.11 -16.83 -5.17
CA ASP A 61 59.98 -17.76 -5.37
C ASP A 61 59.01 -17.27 -6.45
N VAL A 62 59.01 -15.98 -6.78
CA VAL A 62 58.04 -15.39 -7.73
C VAL A 62 58.08 -16.04 -9.12
N PRO A 63 59.25 -16.33 -9.72
CA PRO A 63 59.27 -17.06 -11.00
C PRO A 63 58.60 -18.43 -10.94
N ILE A 64 58.76 -19.15 -9.82
CA ILE A 64 58.16 -20.49 -9.63
C ILE A 64 56.65 -20.35 -9.39
N ILE A 65 56.24 -19.34 -8.62
CA ILE A 65 54.83 -19.00 -8.38
C ILE A 65 54.11 -18.64 -9.67
N ILE A 66 54.68 -17.76 -10.50
CA ILE A 66 54.09 -17.40 -11.80
C ILE A 66 53.92 -18.63 -12.70
N ASN A 67 54.93 -19.50 -12.72
CA ASN A 67 54.86 -20.75 -13.45
C ASN A 67 53.72 -21.65 -12.91
N ASP A 68 53.51 -21.74 -11.60
CA ASP A 68 52.38 -22.49 -11.01
C ASP A 68 51.01 -21.89 -11.37
N ILE A 69 50.86 -20.56 -11.25
CA ILE A 69 49.64 -19.82 -11.61
C ILE A 69 49.20 -20.17 -13.02
N LEU A 70 50.12 -20.03 -13.98
CA LEU A 70 49.83 -20.23 -15.39
C LEU A 70 49.62 -21.71 -15.73
N LYS A 71 50.38 -22.63 -15.11
CA LYS A 71 50.25 -24.07 -15.31
C LYS A 71 48.90 -24.61 -14.85
N ASN A 72 48.31 -24.00 -13.82
CA ASN A 72 46.97 -24.34 -13.32
C ASN A 72 45.84 -23.60 -14.08
N GLY A 73 46.17 -22.87 -15.15
CA GLY A 73 45.19 -22.20 -16.02
C GLY A 73 44.61 -20.90 -15.45
N ALA A 74 45.19 -20.36 -14.38
CA ALA A 74 44.78 -19.07 -13.83
C ALA A 74 45.37 -17.90 -14.62
N SER A 75 44.63 -16.80 -14.71
CA SER A 75 45.16 -15.55 -15.26
C SER A 75 46.02 -14.84 -14.22
N LEU A 76 47.22 -14.40 -14.62
CA LEU A 76 48.05 -13.53 -13.80
C LEU A 76 47.61 -12.07 -13.94
N ALA A 77 47.43 -11.38 -12.82
CA ALA A 77 47.18 -9.94 -12.77
C ALA A 77 48.21 -9.23 -11.89
N ILE A 78 48.52 -7.98 -12.22
CA ILE A 78 49.27 -7.07 -11.35
C ILE A 78 48.28 -6.04 -10.82
N VAL A 79 48.19 -5.89 -9.51
CA VAL A 79 47.28 -4.96 -8.84
C VAL A 79 48.05 -4.21 -7.78
N SER A 80 48.45 -2.98 -8.08
CA SER A 80 49.32 -2.20 -7.21
C SER A 80 48.92 -0.74 -7.11
N ARG A 81 49.06 -0.18 -5.91
CA ARG A 81 48.89 1.26 -5.63
C ARG A 81 50.14 2.08 -5.90
N ASN A 82 51.13 1.50 -6.57
CA ASN A 82 52.36 2.19 -6.90
C ASN A 82 52.06 3.42 -7.79
N THR A 83 52.70 4.54 -7.48
CA THR A 83 52.50 5.84 -8.15
C THR A 83 53.03 5.85 -9.58
N SER A 84 53.92 4.91 -9.95
CA SER A 84 54.63 4.92 -11.23
C SER A 84 54.52 3.60 -12.01
N LYS A 85 53.42 3.47 -12.76
CA LYS A 85 53.23 2.36 -13.71
C LYS A 85 54.44 2.14 -14.64
N ALA A 86 55.03 3.21 -15.15
CA ALA A 86 56.15 3.12 -16.09
C ALA A 86 57.42 2.49 -15.49
N LEU A 87 57.66 2.67 -14.17
CA LEU A 87 58.76 2.02 -13.46
C LEU A 87 58.43 0.54 -13.24
N CYS A 88 57.21 0.23 -12.76
CA CYS A 88 56.75 -1.15 -12.54
C CYS A 88 56.80 -1.98 -13.83
N ASP A 89 56.22 -1.47 -14.94
CA ASP A 89 56.22 -2.15 -16.24
C ASP A 89 57.65 -2.46 -16.71
N ARG A 90 58.57 -1.52 -16.49
CA ARG A 90 59.98 -1.70 -16.88
C ARG A 90 60.70 -2.69 -15.99
N ALA A 91 60.43 -2.70 -14.69
CA ALA A 91 60.97 -3.70 -13.78
C ALA A 91 60.50 -5.11 -14.17
N LEU A 92 59.18 -5.28 -14.38
CA LEU A 92 58.56 -6.53 -14.82
C LEU A 92 58.97 -6.94 -16.25
N TYR A 93 59.48 -6.01 -17.06
CA TYR A 93 60.10 -6.31 -18.33
C TYR A 93 61.48 -6.96 -18.18
N TYR A 94 62.29 -6.53 -17.22
CA TYR A 94 63.63 -7.10 -17.00
C TYR A 94 63.60 -8.41 -16.21
N PHE A 95 62.68 -8.52 -15.26
CA PHE A 95 62.46 -9.77 -14.54
C PHE A 95 61.79 -10.80 -15.43
N LYS A 96 62.29 -12.03 -15.36
CA LYS A 96 61.84 -13.14 -16.21
C LYS A 96 61.32 -14.30 -15.37
N ALA A 97 60.37 -15.02 -15.94
CA ALA A 97 59.92 -16.31 -15.43
C ALA A 97 59.68 -17.26 -16.61
N MET A 98 59.66 -18.57 -16.31
CA MET A 98 59.39 -19.59 -17.31
C MET A 98 57.90 -19.64 -17.61
N ASP A 99 57.53 -19.53 -18.88
CA ASP A 99 56.15 -19.72 -19.34
C ASP A 99 55.88 -21.23 -19.49
N PRO A 100 54.96 -21.82 -18.69
CA PRO A 100 54.72 -23.26 -18.71
C PRO A 100 54.13 -23.77 -20.03
N ASN A 101 53.57 -22.89 -20.87
CA ASN A 101 52.97 -23.28 -22.14
C ASN A 101 54.02 -23.40 -23.27
N THR A 102 55.10 -22.62 -23.19
CA THR A 102 56.13 -22.56 -24.24
C THR A 102 57.48 -23.13 -23.80
N GLY A 103 57.72 -23.24 -22.49
CA GLY A 103 59.02 -23.62 -21.93
C GLY A 103 60.10 -22.54 -22.04
N GLU A 104 59.73 -21.33 -22.51
CA GLU A 104 60.67 -20.22 -22.72
C GLU A 104 60.73 -19.27 -21.52
N GLN A 105 61.90 -18.65 -21.32
CA GLN A 105 62.08 -17.56 -20.36
C GLN A 105 61.53 -16.25 -20.93
N LYS A 106 60.37 -15.82 -20.42
CA LYS A 106 59.69 -14.59 -20.85
C LYS A 106 59.74 -13.52 -19.76
N SER A 107 59.68 -12.26 -20.18
CA SER A 107 59.51 -11.15 -19.23
C SER A 107 58.19 -11.31 -18.48
N ILE A 108 58.18 -11.07 -17.17
CA ILE A 108 56.98 -11.24 -16.34
C ILE A 108 55.80 -10.45 -16.92
N ILE A 109 56.04 -9.21 -17.35
CA ILE A 109 54.99 -8.35 -17.94
C ILE A 109 54.32 -8.97 -19.18
N GLN A 110 55.02 -9.80 -19.95
CA GLN A 110 54.44 -10.47 -21.13
C GLN A 110 53.47 -11.60 -20.76
N MET A 111 53.51 -12.06 -19.52
CA MET A 111 52.63 -13.10 -18.98
C MET A 111 51.49 -12.53 -18.13
N VAL A 112 51.51 -11.23 -17.85
CA VAL A 112 50.44 -10.52 -17.15
C VAL A 112 49.28 -10.27 -18.09
N LYS A 113 48.08 -10.71 -17.70
CA LYS A 113 46.85 -10.52 -18.49
C LYS A 113 46.11 -9.22 -18.13
N TYR A 114 46.18 -8.81 -16.87
CA TYR A 114 45.57 -7.58 -16.38
C TYR A 114 46.59 -6.82 -15.55
N ASP A 115 46.85 -5.57 -15.91
CA ASP A 115 47.95 -4.78 -15.38
C ASP A 115 47.45 -3.45 -14.82
N GLU A 116 47.04 -3.49 -13.56
CA GLU A 116 46.40 -2.42 -12.80
C GLU A 116 47.39 -1.81 -11.79
N VAL A 117 48.32 -1.01 -12.30
CA VAL A 117 49.25 -0.22 -11.48
C VAL A 117 48.84 1.24 -11.53
N VAL A 118 48.08 1.68 -10.52
CA VAL A 118 47.57 3.04 -10.36
C VAL A 118 47.43 3.31 -8.86
N ASP A 119 47.85 4.48 -8.37
CA ASP A 119 47.60 4.88 -6.97
C ASP A 119 46.12 5.26 -6.76
N GLU A 120 45.28 4.24 -6.64
CA GLU A 120 43.91 4.36 -6.20
C GLU A 120 43.48 3.10 -5.44
N PRO A 121 42.28 3.06 -4.83
CA PRO A 121 41.89 1.90 -4.06
C PRO A 121 41.80 0.61 -4.89
N LYS A 122 42.31 -0.51 -4.34
CA LYS A 122 42.37 -1.81 -5.03
C LYS A 122 40.98 -2.34 -5.43
N THR A 123 39.90 -1.86 -4.80
CA THR A 123 38.51 -2.14 -5.23
C THR A 123 38.26 -1.78 -6.69
N LYS A 124 38.68 -0.58 -7.12
CA LYS A 124 38.49 -0.11 -8.50
C LYS A 124 39.29 -0.94 -9.51
N HIS A 125 40.47 -1.41 -9.11
CA HIS A 125 41.29 -2.30 -9.94
C HIS A 125 40.52 -3.59 -10.22
N PHE A 126 39.95 -4.20 -9.18
CA PHE A 126 39.18 -5.44 -9.32
C PHE A 126 37.82 -5.23 -9.99
N GLU A 127 37.18 -4.07 -9.85
CA GLU A 127 35.98 -3.72 -10.63
C GLU A 127 36.27 -3.72 -12.14
N ARG A 128 37.39 -3.10 -12.55
CA ARG A 128 37.84 -3.13 -13.96
C ARG A 128 38.21 -4.53 -14.41
N ILE A 129 39.01 -5.25 -13.62
CA ILE A 129 39.41 -6.63 -13.91
C ILE A 129 38.19 -7.53 -14.05
N ARG A 130 37.18 -7.43 -13.18
CA ARG A 130 35.91 -8.17 -13.31
C ARG A 130 35.14 -7.73 -14.55
N GLY A 131 35.09 -6.43 -14.83
CA GLY A 131 34.47 -5.87 -16.03
C GLY A 131 35.03 -6.49 -17.31
N TRP A 132 36.35 -6.66 -17.40
CA TRP A 132 37.06 -7.23 -18.54
C TRP A 132 37.03 -8.77 -18.58
N SER A 133 37.34 -9.41 -17.45
CA SER A 133 37.50 -10.86 -17.36
C SER A 133 36.20 -11.63 -17.26
N LYS A 134 35.13 -10.99 -16.76
CA LYS A 134 33.88 -11.62 -16.31
C LYS A 134 34.07 -12.71 -15.24
N ILE A 135 35.25 -12.82 -14.63
CA ILE A 135 35.51 -13.75 -13.54
C ILE A 135 34.79 -13.23 -12.28
N HIS A 136 34.15 -14.13 -11.52
CA HIS A 136 33.51 -13.75 -10.26
C HIS A 136 34.57 -13.46 -9.20
N TYR A 137 34.35 -12.49 -8.30
CA TYR A 137 35.36 -12.11 -7.31
C TYR A 137 35.79 -13.27 -6.40
N THR A 138 34.87 -14.17 -6.06
CA THR A 138 35.17 -15.38 -5.27
C THR A 138 36.13 -16.34 -5.98
N ASP A 139 36.29 -16.23 -7.30
CA ASP A 139 37.25 -16.99 -8.09
C ASP A 139 38.62 -16.28 -8.20
N MET A 140 38.82 -15.17 -7.48
CA MET A 140 40.04 -14.37 -7.50
C MET A 140 40.75 -14.40 -6.14
N ILE A 141 42.07 -14.27 -6.17
CA ILE A 141 42.90 -14.05 -4.98
C ILE A 141 43.91 -12.92 -5.23
N LEU A 142 44.14 -12.07 -4.23
CA LEU A 142 45.17 -11.04 -4.19
C LEU A 142 46.26 -11.41 -3.18
N PHE A 143 47.52 -11.35 -3.60
CA PHE A 143 48.68 -11.37 -2.72
C PHE A 143 49.22 -9.96 -2.55
N ASP A 144 49.29 -9.52 -1.30
CA ASP A 144 49.56 -8.15 -0.93
C ASP A 144 50.52 -8.08 0.27
N HIS A 145 51.30 -7.01 0.39
CA HIS A 145 52.16 -6.79 1.54
C HIS A 145 51.50 -5.90 2.61
N GLU A 146 50.48 -5.12 2.23
CA GLU A 146 49.75 -4.25 3.16
C GLU A 146 48.81 -5.07 4.06
N PRO A 147 48.74 -4.79 5.37
CA PRO A 147 47.84 -5.51 6.27
C PRO A 147 46.38 -5.26 5.89
N GLU A 148 45.51 -6.24 6.14
CA GLU A 148 44.07 -6.16 5.85
C GLU A 148 43.40 -4.90 6.42
N SER A 149 43.93 -4.33 7.51
CA SER A 149 43.43 -3.09 8.13
C SER A 149 43.71 -1.81 7.34
N ASP A 150 44.72 -1.81 6.46
CA ASP A 150 45.02 -0.68 5.54
C ASP A 150 44.34 -0.89 4.17
N ILE A 151 43.95 -2.14 3.89
CA ILE A 151 42.98 -2.50 2.86
C ILE A 151 41.56 -2.29 3.43
N VAL A 152 41.28 -1.06 3.90
CA VAL A 152 39.98 -0.63 4.49
C VAL A 152 38.80 -0.81 3.53
N GLU A 153 39.06 -1.17 2.28
CA GLU A 153 38.06 -1.51 1.30
C GLU A 153 38.13 -3.00 0.96
N THR A 154 37.30 -3.81 1.61
CA THR A 154 37.14 -5.23 1.27
C THR A 154 36.71 -5.35 -0.18
N VAL A 155 37.63 -5.77 -1.05
CA VAL A 155 37.36 -6.03 -2.45
C VAL A 155 36.32 -7.15 -2.52
N GLN A 156 35.10 -6.78 -2.95
CA GLN A 156 33.85 -7.56 -2.98
C GLN A 156 34.01 -9.09 -3.14
N GLY A 157 34.41 -9.83 -2.10
CA GLY A 157 34.55 -11.29 -2.14
C GLY A 157 35.82 -11.85 -2.79
N VAL A 158 36.82 -11.02 -3.13
CA VAL A 158 38.16 -11.48 -3.52
C VAL A 158 38.89 -11.95 -2.27
N THR A 159 39.50 -13.14 -2.31
CA THR A 159 40.32 -13.60 -1.18
C THR A 159 41.61 -12.79 -1.16
N ILE A 160 41.97 -12.21 -0.01
CA ILE A 160 43.22 -11.47 0.14
C ILE A 160 44.14 -12.30 1.04
N HIS A 161 45.40 -12.42 0.65
CA HIS A 161 46.43 -13.03 1.48
C HIS A 161 47.56 -12.03 1.68
N VAL A 162 47.77 -11.63 2.94
CA VAL A 162 48.86 -10.75 3.32
C VAL A 162 50.15 -11.56 3.42
N CYS A 163 51.16 -11.15 2.67
CA CYS A 163 52.47 -11.77 2.63
C CYS A 163 53.17 -11.55 3.97
N SER A 164 53.56 -12.62 4.66
CA SER A 164 54.04 -12.56 6.04
C SER A 164 55.46 -11.97 6.21
N ASN A 165 56.20 -11.80 5.12
CA ASN A 165 57.61 -11.41 5.15
C ASN A 165 57.82 -10.03 4.48
N LYS A 166 58.57 -9.14 5.14
CA LYS A 166 59.01 -7.84 4.57
C LYS A 166 59.90 -7.98 3.32
N GLY A 167 60.33 -9.21 2.98
CA GLY A 167 61.13 -9.55 1.81
C GLY A 167 60.34 -9.96 0.54
N GLY A 168 59.01 -9.99 0.56
CA GLY A 168 58.18 -10.35 -0.60
C GLY A 168 57.49 -11.72 -0.51
N LEU A 169 56.73 -12.04 -1.56
CA LEU A 169 55.90 -13.24 -1.66
C LEU A 169 56.75 -14.51 -1.74
N THR A 170 56.61 -15.38 -0.74
CA THR A 170 57.26 -16.71 -0.71
C THR A 170 56.35 -17.82 -1.22
N TRP A 171 56.92 -18.98 -1.54
CA TRP A 171 56.13 -20.17 -1.91
C TRP A 171 55.20 -20.63 -0.79
N GLU A 172 55.60 -20.44 0.48
CA GLU A 172 54.78 -20.76 1.64
C GLU A 172 53.57 -19.81 1.76
N ASP A 173 53.80 -18.49 1.65
CA ASP A 173 52.71 -17.49 1.61
C ASP A 173 51.75 -17.80 0.48
N TYR A 174 52.29 -18.04 -0.72
CA TYR A 174 51.51 -18.41 -1.88
C TYR A 174 50.64 -19.65 -1.64
N SER A 175 51.24 -20.74 -1.16
CA SER A 175 50.54 -21.99 -0.88
C SER A 175 49.45 -21.82 0.17
N ARG A 176 49.71 -21.04 1.23
CA ARG A 176 48.72 -20.71 2.27
C ARG A 176 47.58 -19.87 1.72
N GLY A 177 47.87 -18.89 0.86
CA GLY A 177 46.85 -18.08 0.20
C GLY A 177 45.94 -18.93 -0.69
N ILE A 178 46.50 -19.82 -1.50
CA ILE A 178 45.71 -20.73 -2.35
C ILE A 178 44.85 -21.66 -1.48
N GLU A 179 45.37 -22.18 -0.37
CA GLU A 179 44.60 -23.01 0.57
C GLU A 179 43.50 -22.21 1.28
N LEU A 180 43.76 -20.96 1.67
CA LEU A 180 42.77 -20.03 2.20
C LEU A 180 41.63 -19.81 1.19
N TRP A 181 41.98 -19.52 -0.07
CA TRP A 181 41.01 -19.38 -1.15
C TRP A 181 40.16 -20.64 -1.33
N ARG A 182 40.79 -21.84 -1.31
CA ARG A 182 40.06 -23.13 -1.39
C ARG A 182 39.09 -23.31 -0.22
N ARG A 183 39.49 -22.95 1.00
CA ARG A 183 38.62 -23.00 2.19
C ARG A 183 37.46 -22.02 2.14
N ASN A 184 37.60 -20.95 1.36
CA ASN A 184 36.57 -19.94 1.14
C ASN A 184 35.61 -20.31 -0.01
N GLN A 185 35.95 -21.31 -0.83
CA GLN A 185 35.05 -21.80 -1.89
C GLN A 185 33.80 -22.45 -1.29
N GLY A 186 32.64 -21.85 -1.57
CA GLY A 186 31.34 -22.33 -1.07
C GLY A 186 30.92 -21.77 0.29
N LYS A 187 31.73 -20.93 0.94
CA LYS A 187 31.33 -20.21 2.15
C LYS A 187 30.76 -18.83 1.77
N PRO A 188 29.60 -18.40 2.32
CA PRO A 188 29.20 -17.01 2.24
C PRO A 188 30.31 -16.15 2.87
N SER A 189 30.55 -14.97 2.30
CA SER A 189 31.57 -14.02 2.79
C SER A 189 31.50 -13.92 4.31
N PRO A 190 32.62 -14.01 5.06
CA PRO A 190 32.58 -13.79 6.48
C PRO A 190 31.97 -12.39 6.73
N PRO A 191 31.04 -12.25 7.70
CA PRO A 191 30.51 -10.94 8.01
C PRO A 191 31.68 -10.03 8.40
N PRO A 192 31.74 -8.77 7.92
CA PRO A 192 32.70 -7.81 8.42
C PRO A 192 32.72 -7.88 9.95
N THR A 193 33.91 -8.01 10.53
CA THR A 193 34.17 -8.05 11.97
C THR A 193 33.91 -6.70 12.67
N GLY A 194 33.27 -5.76 11.97
CA GLY A 194 32.76 -4.50 12.49
C GLY A 194 31.24 -4.47 12.56
N SER A 195 30.69 -3.70 13.48
CA SER A 195 29.25 -3.44 13.57
C SER A 195 28.73 -2.87 12.26
N THR A 196 27.58 -3.38 11.80
CA THR A 196 26.93 -2.94 10.56
C THR A 196 25.64 -2.20 10.90
N GLU A 197 25.50 -0.94 10.48
CA GLU A 197 24.30 -0.14 10.74
C GLU A 197 23.29 -0.22 9.58
N LEU A 198 22.13 -0.83 9.82
CA LEU A 198 20.99 -0.85 8.89
C LEU A 198 19.99 0.25 9.23
N ARG A 199 19.58 1.04 8.24
CA ARG A 199 18.58 2.11 8.39
C ARG A 199 17.26 1.72 7.74
N ILE A 200 16.18 1.93 8.45
CA ILE A 200 14.81 1.62 8.02
C ILE A 200 13.95 2.87 8.24
N ALA A 201 13.14 3.23 7.26
CA ALA A 201 12.01 4.13 7.41
C ALA A 201 10.73 3.27 7.41
N HIS A 202 9.90 3.40 8.43
CA HIS A 202 8.69 2.59 8.60
C HIS A 202 7.45 3.47 8.85
N PHE A 203 6.36 3.10 8.20
CA PHE A 203 5.02 3.68 8.36
C PHE A 203 3.93 2.63 8.06
N ASN A 204 2.70 2.90 8.47
CA ASN A 204 1.57 1.97 8.43
C ASN A 204 0.24 2.75 8.44
N ASP A 205 -0.86 2.09 8.05
CA ASP A 205 -2.24 2.56 8.21
C ASP A 205 -2.47 3.95 7.62
N VAL A 206 -2.32 4.09 6.30
CA VAL A 206 -2.35 5.38 5.61
C VAL A 206 -3.48 5.45 4.59
N TYR A 207 -4.49 6.27 4.87
CA TYR A 207 -5.76 6.21 4.15
C TYR A 207 -6.03 7.44 3.27
N GLN A 208 -5.52 8.60 3.67
CA GLN A 208 -5.95 9.89 3.11
C GLN A 208 -4.83 10.62 2.37
N VAL A 209 -5.10 11.02 1.10
CA VAL A 209 -4.24 11.96 0.34
C VAL A 209 -4.46 13.41 0.70
N SER A 210 -5.67 13.74 1.13
CA SER A 210 -6.15 15.10 1.33
C SER A 210 -5.60 15.75 2.60
N ASP A 211 -5.86 17.05 2.73
CA ASP A 211 -5.53 17.83 3.92
C ASP A 211 -6.23 17.30 5.17
N GLN A 212 -5.43 17.02 6.21
CA GLN A 212 -5.88 16.55 7.51
C GLN A 212 -5.52 17.56 8.60
N LYS A 213 -6.49 17.86 9.46
CA LYS A 213 -6.28 18.65 10.67
C LYS A 213 -5.95 17.73 11.83
N ILE A 214 -4.74 17.85 12.35
CA ILE A 214 -4.26 17.06 13.49
C ILE A 214 -3.91 17.96 14.66
N GLN A 215 -3.93 17.43 15.88
CA GLN A 215 -3.44 18.11 17.07
C GLN A 215 -2.06 17.56 17.41
N VAL A 216 -1.04 18.42 17.38
CA VAL A 216 0.33 18.07 17.77
C VAL A 216 0.82 19.14 18.75
N ASP A 217 1.35 18.72 19.91
CA ASP A 217 1.84 19.64 20.94
C ASP A 217 0.81 20.71 21.36
N ARG A 218 -0.48 20.33 21.40
CA ARG A 218 -1.64 21.20 21.67
C ARG A 218 -1.86 22.32 20.63
N LYS A 219 -1.26 22.19 19.45
CA LYS A 219 -1.44 23.06 18.30
C LYS A 219 -2.13 22.28 17.18
N GLN A 220 -3.12 22.92 16.56
CA GLN A 220 -3.73 22.38 15.35
C GLN A 220 -2.77 22.58 14.17
N GLU A 221 -2.46 21.50 13.45
CA GLU A 221 -1.64 21.51 12.25
C GLU A 221 -2.42 20.95 11.06
N ASN A 222 -2.14 21.45 9.85
CA ASN A 222 -2.69 20.93 8.61
C ASN A 222 -1.61 20.17 7.82
N ILE A 223 -1.80 18.88 7.63
CA ILE A 223 -0.84 17.97 6.99
C ILE A 223 -1.47 17.22 5.82
N ASN A 224 -0.66 16.64 4.94
CA ASN A 224 -1.10 15.72 3.90
C ASN A 224 0.09 14.87 3.41
N VAL A 225 -0.18 13.91 2.51
CA VAL A 225 0.85 13.01 1.97
C VAL A 225 1.99 13.73 1.24
N THR A 226 1.74 14.90 0.65
CA THR A 226 2.80 15.67 -0.04
C THR A 226 3.85 16.19 0.94
N LYS A 227 3.44 16.54 2.17
CA LYS A 227 4.36 16.97 3.23
C LYS A 227 5.08 15.77 3.86
N PHE A 228 4.36 14.67 4.07
CA PHE A 228 4.98 13.42 4.51
C PHE A 228 6.06 12.93 3.55
N ALA A 229 5.83 13.01 2.24
CA ALA A 229 6.83 12.65 1.25
C ALA A 229 8.11 13.50 1.35
N THR A 230 7.99 14.80 1.66
CA THR A 230 9.16 15.64 1.95
C THR A 230 9.87 15.19 3.22
N LEU A 231 9.13 14.83 4.26
CA LEU A 231 9.69 14.30 5.51
C LEU A 231 10.45 13.00 5.26
N LEU A 232 9.84 12.03 4.56
CA LEU A 232 10.46 10.78 4.16
C LEU A 232 11.73 11.02 3.32
N ASN A 233 11.69 11.95 2.37
CA ASN A 233 12.86 12.35 1.60
C ASN A 233 13.97 12.96 2.48
N SER A 234 13.62 13.74 3.50
CA SER A 234 14.60 14.32 4.41
C SER A 234 15.35 13.25 5.22
N VAL A 235 14.66 12.20 5.65
CA VAL A 235 15.25 11.04 6.35
C VAL A 235 16.11 10.22 5.38
N THR A 236 15.54 9.81 4.25
CA THR A 236 16.21 8.92 3.28
C THR A 236 17.38 9.59 2.55
N SER A 237 17.39 10.92 2.46
CA SER A 237 18.49 11.69 1.85
C SER A 237 19.84 11.45 2.56
N GLN A 238 19.81 11.17 3.86
CA GLN A 238 20.97 10.93 4.72
C GLN A 238 21.57 9.53 4.52
N TRP A 239 20.86 8.62 3.85
CA TRP A 239 21.31 7.25 3.64
C TRP A 239 22.39 7.18 2.56
N LYS A 240 23.33 6.26 2.74
CA LYS A 240 24.36 5.94 1.75
C LYS A 240 23.70 5.55 0.43
N LYS A 241 24.31 5.96 -0.68
CA LYS A 241 23.86 5.57 -2.03
C LYS A 241 24.51 4.25 -2.41
N ARG A 242 23.72 3.41 -3.07
CA ARG A 242 24.14 2.21 -3.79
C ARG A 242 24.76 2.58 -5.13
N ASN A 243 25.45 1.62 -5.76
CA ASN A 243 26.04 1.78 -7.08
C ASN A 243 25.02 2.03 -8.21
N ASP A 244 23.76 1.63 -8.02
CA ASP A 244 22.64 1.89 -8.95
C ASP A 244 21.95 3.24 -8.71
N GLY A 245 22.50 4.07 -7.81
CA GLY A 245 21.96 5.38 -7.45
C GLY A 245 20.82 5.34 -6.43
N LYS A 246 20.29 4.17 -6.06
CA LYS A 246 19.29 4.00 -4.98
C LYS A 246 19.92 4.17 -3.60
N LYS A 247 19.10 4.17 -2.55
CA LYS A 247 19.56 4.27 -1.17
C LYS A 247 19.79 2.88 -0.55
N GLU A 248 20.76 2.78 0.34
CA GLU A 248 21.09 1.56 1.09
C GLU A 248 20.11 1.24 2.23
N GLY A 249 19.33 2.22 2.69
CA GLY A 249 18.28 1.96 3.68
C GLY A 249 17.06 1.28 3.05
N LEU A 250 16.09 0.96 3.90
CA LEU A 250 14.84 0.29 3.53
C LEU A 250 13.63 1.16 3.88
N ILE A 251 12.67 1.26 2.98
CA ILE A 251 11.35 1.86 3.24
C ILE A 251 10.34 0.72 3.34
N LEU A 252 9.78 0.48 4.53
CA LEU A 252 8.91 -0.67 4.81
C LEU A 252 7.53 -0.20 5.25
N PHE A 253 6.49 -0.93 4.80
CA PHE A 253 5.11 -0.56 5.01
C PHE A 253 4.29 -1.68 5.66
N SER A 254 3.58 -1.39 6.74
CA SER A 254 2.83 -2.42 7.49
C SER A 254 1.31 -2.40 7.27
N GLY A 255 0.87 -2.30 6.02
CA GLY A 255 -0.52 -2.53 5.61
C GLY A 255 -1.49 -1.39 5.90
N ASP A 256 -2.71 -1.59 5.42
CA ASP A 256 -3.86 -0.66 5.45
C ASP A 256 -3.59 0.62 4.66
N LEU A 257 -3.62 0.45 3.34
CA LEU A 257 -3.40 1.50 2.35
C LEU A 257 -4.70 1.86 1.62
N PHE A 258 -5.46 0.86 1.15
CA PHE A 258 -6.47 1.11 0.12
C PHE A 258 -7.79 1.67 0.65
N SER A 259 -8.07 1.56 1.94
CA SER A 259 -9.33 1.95 2.58
C SER A 259 -9.11 2.05 4.09
N PRO A 260 -9.89 2.84 4.87
CA PRO A 260 -11.01 3.68 4.48
C PRO A 260 -10.69 5.17 4.32
N SER A 261 -11.14 5.78 3.22
CA SER A 261 -11.12 7.23 3.01
C SER A 261 -12.27 7.66 2.10
N VAL A 262 -12.59 8.96 2.03
CA VAL A 262 -13.58 9.48 1.05
C VAL A 262 -13.17 9.07 -0.36
N GLU A 263 -11.87 9.16 -0.65
CA GLU A 263 -11.26 8.83 -1.92
C GLU A 263 -11.31 7.33 -2.19
N SER A 264 -11.03 6.46 -1.21
CA SER A 264 -11.19 5.00 -1.38
C SER A 264 -12.63 4.63 -1.67
N SER A 265 -13.56 5.34 -1.03
CA SER A 265 -15.00 5.18 -1.17
C SER A 265 -15.46 5.37 -2.63
N ILE A 266 -14.75 6.21 -3.39
CA ILE A 266 -15.03 6.54 -4.79
C ILE A 266 -14.13 5.75 -5.75
N THR A 267 -12.85 5.60 -5.43
CA THR A 267 -11.84 5.01 -6.33
C THR A 267 -11.60 3.52 -6.11
N ARG A 268 -12.22 2.94 -5.06
CA ARG A 268 -12.00 1.56 -4.61
C ARG A 268 -10.51 1.26 -4.44
N GLY A 269 -9.83 2.11 -3.67
CA GLY A 269 -8.39 2.02 -3.35
C GLY A 269 -7.43 2.61 -4.38
N ARG A 270 -7.86 2.83 -5.62
CA ARG A 270 -6.92 3.15 -6.71
C ARG A 270 -6.16 4.47 -6.55
N HIS A 271 -6.76 5.44 -5.87
CA HIS A 271 -6.13 6.73 -5.54
C HIS A 271 -4.76 6.61 -4.84
N MET A 272 -4.50 5.49 -4.14
CA MET A 272 -3.24 5.26 -3.44
C MET A 272 -2.12 4.68 -4.28
N THR A 273 -2.44 3.91 -5.33
CA THR A 273 -1.45 3.15 -6.12
C THR A 273 -0.28 4.00 -6.60
N SER A 274 -0.57 5.12 -7.26
CA SER A 274 0.46 6.03 -7.77
C SER A 274 1.18 6.82 -6.67
N VAL A 275 0.52 7.03 -5.53
CA VAL A 275 1.10 7.75 -4.39
C VAL A 275 2.12 6.88 -3.68
N ILE A 276 1.75 5.64 -3.33
CA ILE A 276 2.63 4.71 -2.61
C ILE A 276 3.85 4.33 -3.45
N ASP A 277 3.68 4.17 -4.77
CA ASP A 277 4.79 3.90 -5.69
C ASP A 277 5.81 5.04 -5.70
N ALA A 278 5.32 6.28 -5.68
CA ALA A 278 6.18 7.45 -5.65
C ALA A 278 6.89 7.66 -4.29
N LEU A 279 6.42 7.00 -3.21
CA LEU A 279 7.12 6.92 -1.93
C LEU A 279 8.25 5.88 -1.91
N ASN A 280 8.39 5.05 -2.96
CA ASN A 280 9.45 4.06 -3.15
C ASN A 280 9.55 3.02 -2.02
N VAL A 281 8.41 2.48 -1.58
CA VAL A 281 8.35 1.35 -0.64
C VAL A 281 9.11 0.16 -1.21
N ASP A 282 9.93 -0.50 -0.38
CA ASP A 282 10.70 -1.69 -0.76
C ASP A 282 9.87 -2.98 -0.60
N VAL A 283 9.09 -3.11 0.48
CA VAL A 283 8.26 -4.28 0.81
C VAL A 283 7.09 -3.85 1.70
N GLY A 284 5.90 -4.41 1.47
CA GLY A 284 4.74 -4.23 2.35
C GLY A 284 4.04 -5.53 2.73
N VAL A 285 3.26 -5.52 3.80
CA VAL A 285 2.30 -6.58 4.16
C VAL A 285 0.89 -6.07 3.94
N VAL A 286 -0.05 -6.94 3.60
CA VAL A 286 -1.46 -6.57 3.52
C VAL A 286 -2.07 -6.35 4.90
N GLY A 287 -2.94 -5.35 4.96
CA GLY A 287 -3.84 -4.95 6.02
C GLY A 287 -5.25 -5.55 5.87
N ASN A 288 -6.16 -5.34 6.82
CA ASN A 288 -7.53 -5.88 6.72
C ASN A 288 -8.28 -5.08 5.66
N HIS A 289 -8.02 -3.78 5.58
CA HIS A 289 -8.69 -2.89 4.67
C HIS A 289 -8.19 -3.01 3.22
N GLU A 290 -7.11 -3.75 2.98
CA GLU A 290 -6.77 -4.22 1.62
C GLU A 290 -7.90 -5.08 1.01
N PHE A 291 -8.69 -5.76 1.85
CA PHE A 291 -9.77 -6.65 1.43
C PHE A 291 -11.17 -6.00 1.41
N ASP A 292 -11.31 -4.72 1.79
CA ASP A 292 -12.60 -4.02 1.86
C ASP A 292 -13.40 -4.07 0.55
N PHE A 293 -12.69 -4.09 -0.58
CA PHE A 293 -13.27 -4.15 -1.93
C PHE A 293 -13.24 -5.55 -2.56
N GLY A 294 -12.89 -6.58 -1.78
CA GLY A 294 -12.76 -7.97 -2.22
C GLY A 294 -11.38 -8.33 -2.78
N TYR A 295 -11.05 -9.62 -2.72
CA TYR A 295 -9.76 -10.15 -3.19
C TYR A 295 -9.46 -9.94 -4.68
N PRO A 296 -10.43 -10.02 -5.63
CA PRO A 296 -10.17 -9.69 -7.02
C PRO A 296 -9.65 -8.26 -7.19
N ARG A 297 -10.30 -7.28 -6.53
CA ARG A 297 -9.86 -5.88 -6.59
C ARG A 297 -8.48 -5.70 -5.95
N LEU A 298 -8.24 -6.31 -4.78
CA LEU A 298 -6.90 -6.32 -4.18
C LEU A 298 -5.85 -6.85 -5.15
N SER A 299 -6.14 -7.94 -5.87
CA SER A 299 -5.22 -8.54 -6.84
C SER A 299 -4.87 -7.61 -8.00
N GLU A 300 -5.79 -6.73 -8.40
CA GLU A 300 -5.50 -5.69 -9.39
C GLU A 300 -4.67 -4.55 -8.79
N LEU A 301 -5.06 -4.06 -7.61
CA LEU A 301 -4.36 -2.95 -6.94
C LEU A 301 -2.91 -3.32 -6.64
N VAL A 302 -2.64 -4.55 -6.19
CA VAL A 302 -1.28 -5.07 -5.99
C VAL A 302 -0.48 -5.06 -7.29
N LYS A 303 -1.08 -5.45 -8.42
CA LYS A 303 -0.42 -5.40 -9.75
C LYS A 303 -0.19 -3.97 -10.25
N ASP A 304 -1.00 -3.03 -9.78
CA ASP A 304 -0.87 -1.59 -10.05
C ASP A 304 0.14 -0.89 -9.10
N THR A 305 0.75 -1.62 -8.16
CA THR A 305 1.84 -1.12 -7.30
C THR A 305 3.18 -1.73 -7.66
N ALA A 306 4.27 -1.03 -7.35
CA ALA A 306 5.63 -1.35 -7.78
C ALA A 306 6.46 -2.18 -6.77
N PHE A 307 5.88 -2.58 -5.64
CA PHE A 307 6.57 -3.30 -4.57
C PHE A 307 5.85 -4.60 -4.19
N PRO A 308 6.58 -5.61 -3.66
CA PRO A 308 5.99 -6.87 -3.25
C PRO A 308 5.11 -6.72 -2.00
N TRP A 309 3.91 -7.28 -2.09
CA TRP A 309 2.96 -7.42 -0.98
C TRP A 309 3.02 -8.82 -0.38
N LEU A 310 3.20 -8.90 0.94
CA LEU A 310 3.35 -10.14 1.68
C LEU A 310 2.04 -10.59 2.33
N LEU A 311 1.80 -11.91 2.33
CA LEU A 311 0.76 -12.58 3.11
C LEU A 311 1.19 -14.03 3.38
N SER A 312 2.10 -14.21 4.34
CA SER A 312 2.80 -15.47 4.58
C SER A 312 1.95 -16.56 5.22
N ASN A 313 1.02 -16.20 6.10
CA ASN A 313 0.31 -17.15 6.95
C ASN A 313 -1.13 -17.43 6.50
N ILE A 314 -1.44 -17.17 5.23
CA ILE A 314 -2.69 -17.57 4.58
C ILE A 314 -2.37 -18.51 3.42
N ILE A 315 -3.02 -19.67 3.37
CA ILE A 315 -2.88 -20.62 2.27
C ILE A 315 -4.18 -20.71 1.48
N ASP A 316 -4.08 -20.57 0.17
CA ASP A 316 -5.13 -20.97 -0.76
C ASP A 316 -5.09 -22.49 -0.93
N THR A 317 -6.11 -23.16 -0.42
CA THR A 317 -6.29 -24.63 -0.52
C THR A 317 -6.46 -25.15 -1.95
N ASN A 318 -6.80 -24.30 -2.92
CA ASN A 318 -6.86 -24.69 -4.32
C ASN A 318 -5.46 -24.86 -4.93
N THR A 319 -4.49 -24.06 -4.49
CA THR A 319 -3.12 -24.04 -5.03
C THR A 319 -2.08 -24.59 -4.07
N ASN A 320 -2.44 -24.77 -2.79
CA ASN A 320 -1.55 -25.08 -1.67
C ASN A 320 -0.39 -24.09 -1.53
N LYS A 321 -0.62 -22.83 -1.89
CA LYS A 321 0.34 -21.73 -1.81
C LYS A 321 -0.33 -20.50 -1.23
N VAL A 322 0.46 -19.48 -0.95
CA VAL A 322 -0.07 -18.14 -0.67
C VAL A 322 -0.89 -17.61 -1.86
N PRO A 323 -1.94 -16.81 -1.62
CA PRO A 323 -2.80 -16.32 -2.71
C PRO A 323 -2.11 -15.34 -3.68
N GLU A 324 -2.04 -15.67 -4.97
CA GLU A 324 -1.45 -14.77 -6.00
C GLU A 324 -2.34 -13.54 -6.30
N PRO A 325 -1.81 -12.31 -6.32
CA PRO A 325 -0.41 -11.94 -6.55
C PRO A 325 0.42 -11.67 -5.28
N LEU A 326 -0.14 -11.94 -4.10
CA LEU A 326 0.60 -11.82 -2.84
C LEU A 326 1.68 -12.90 -2.78
N ILE A 327 2.77 -12.61 -2.09
CA ILE A 327 3.91 -13.53 -1.98
C ILE A 327 4.20 -13.90 -0.54
N GLU A 328 4.82 -15.06 -0.35
CA GLU A 328 5.01 -15.65 0.98
C GLU A 328 6.15 -14.96 1.72
N PHE A 329 7.20 -14.57 1.01
CA PHE A 329 8.32 -13.85 1.58
C PHE A 329 9.05 -13.07 0.47
N HIS A 330 9.88 -12.12 0.88
CA HIS A 330 10.78 -11.42 -0.03
C HIS A 330 12.20 -11.39 0.56
N VAL A 331 13.23 -11.39 -0.28
CA VAL A 331 14.62 -11.32 0.19
C VAL A 331 15.33 -10.19 -0.53
N LEU A 332 15.92 -9.28 0.26
CA LEU A 332 16.74 -8.19 -0.25
C LEU A 332 18.14 -8.24 0.36
N GLU A 333 19.10 -7.73 -0.39
CA GLU A 333 20.44 -7.44 0.14
C GLU A 333 20.60 -5.92 0.28
N ARG A 334 21.06 -5.49 1.45
CA ARG A 334 21.40 -4.09 1.77
C ARG A 334 22.66 -4.10 2.61
N ILE A 335 23.59 -3.18 2.35
CA ILE A 335 24.83 -3.03 3.14
C ILE A 335 25.60 -4.35 3.41
N GLY A 336 25.56 -5.30 2.46
CA GLY A 336 26.18 -6.62 2.60
C GLY A 336 25.49 -7.56 3.62
N VAL A 337 24.25 -7.26 3.99
CA VAL A 337 23.38 -8.08 4.84
C VAL A 337 22.22 -8.58 4.01
N ARG A 338 21.99 -9.89 4.02
CA ARG A 338 20.84 -10.49 3.35
C ARG A 338 19.66 -10.59 4.30
N ILE A 339 18.54 -9.97 3.95
CA ILE A 339 17.39 -9.75 4.82
C ILE A 339 16.18 -10.45 4.22
N GLY A 340 15.57 -11.34 4.98
CA GLY A 340 14.27 -11.93 4.65
C GLY A 340 13.13 -11.12 5.25
N PHE A 341 12.06 -10.93 4.49
CA PHE A 341 10.83 -10.29 4.91
C PHE A 341 9.69 -11.29 4.85
N ILE A 342 8.91 -11.38 5.92
CA ILE A 342 7.70 -12.19 6.00
C ILE A 342 6.53 -11.29 6.42
N GLY A 343 5.33 -11.57 5.92
CA GLY A 343 4.11 -10.82 6.23
C GLY A 343 3.16 -11.66 7.07
N LEU A 344 2.93 -11.29 8.32
CA LEU A 344 2.08 -12.06 9.24
C LEU A 344 0.87 -11.24 9.66
N VAL A 345 -0.32 -11.84 9.55
CA VAL A 345 -1.59 -11.19 9.90
C VAL A 345 -2.32 -12.03 10.94
N GLU A 346 -3.06 -11.39 11.84
CA GLU A 346 -3.77 -12.10 12.90
C GLU A 346 -4.97 -12.90 12.38
N GLU A 347 -5.59 -13.77 13.19
CA GLU A 347 -6.78 -14.52 12.74
C GLU A 347 -8.06 -13.69 12.89
N GLN A 348 -8.11 -12.85 13.93
CA GLN A 348 -9.31 -12.16 14.38
C GLN A 348 -9.85 -11.19 13.33
N TRP A 349 -8.96 -10.47 12.63
CA TRP A 349 -9.33 -9.58 11.53
C TRP A 349 -9.93 -10.34 10.31
N ILE A 350 -9.70 -11.65 10.15
CA ILE A 350 -10.20 -12.40 8.97
C ILE A 350 -11.71 -12.58 9.09
N ALA A 351 -12.18 -12.81 10.32
CA ALA A 351 -13.60 -13.00 10.61
C ALA A 351 -14.44 -11.78 10.27
N THR A 352 -13.80 -10.62 10.09
CA THR A 352 -14.47 -9.32 9.91
C THR A 352 -14.46 -8.85 8.46
N ILE A 353 -13.68 -9.52 7.59
CA ILE A 353 -13.64 -9.23 6.15
C ILE A 353 -14.89 -9.81 5.48
N THR A 354 -15.74 -8.92 4.95
CA THR A 354 -16.86 -9.31 4.08
C THR A 354 -16.33 -9.92 2.78
N GLY A 355 -16.84 -11.09 2.39
CA GLY A 355 -16.42 -11.75 1.15
C GLY A 355 -15.07 -12.48 1.23
N TRP A 356 -14.55 -12.79 2.43
CA TRP A 356 -13.33 -13.60 2.58
C TRP A 356 -13.43 -14.93 1.81
N PRO A 357 -12.48 -15.26 0.91
CA PRO A 357 -12.52 -16.50 0.12
C PRO A 357 -12.47 -17.75 1.02
N SER A 358 -13.44 -18.65 0.88
CA SER A 358 -13.55 -19.84 1.74
C SER A 358 -12.37 -20.82 1.63
N ASN A 359 -11.69 -20.81 0.47
CA ASN A 359 -10.50 -21.59 0.18
C ASN A 359 -9.23 -21.02 0.86
N PHE A 360 -9.26 -19.77 1.34
CA PHE A 360 -8.13 -19.18 2.06
C PHE A 360 -8.19 -19.56 3.53
N LYS A 361 -7.13 -20.21 4.00
CA LYS A 361 -7.03 -20.77 5.35
C LYS A 361 -5.90 -20.10 6.12
N TYR A 362 -6.26 -19.61 7.30
CA TYR A 362 -5.32 -19.09 8.27
C TYR A 362 -4.39 -20.19 8.79
N GLN A 363 -3.14 -19.81 9.03
CA GLN A 363 -2.16 -20.60 9.73
C GLN A 363 -1.59 -19.76 10.88
N ASP A 364 -1.28 -20.43 11.99
CA ASP A 364 -0.68 -19.81 13.17
C ASP A 364 0.58 -19.00 12.82
N MET A 365 0.58 -17.72 13.19
CA MET A 365 1.65 -16.78 12.85
C MET A 365 3.02 -17.24 13.37
N ALA A 366 3.08 -17.74 14.61
CA ALA A 366 4.34 -18.15 15.22
C ALA A 366 4.93 -19.39 14.54
N LYS A 367 4.08 -20.38 14.21
CA LYS A 367 4.47 -21.58 13.47
C LYS A 367 4.98 -21.25 12.08
N VAL A 368 4.26 -20.41 11.33
CA VAL A 368 4.67 -19.97 10.00
C VAL A 368 5.99 -19.18 10.07
N GLY A 369 6.10 -18.22 11.00
CA GLY A 369 7.32 -17.44 11.18
C GLY A 369 8.55 -18.28 11.51
N LYS A 370 8.42 -19.32 12.35
CA LYS A 370 9.51 -20.29 12.62
C LYS A 370 9.84 -21.14 11.40
N GLY A 371 8.84 -21.63 10.67
CA GLY A 371 9.03 -22.42 9.46
C GLY A 371 9.76 -21.64 8.37
N LEU A 372 9.32 -20.41 8.10
CA LEU A 372 9.98 -19.52 7.14
C LEU A 372 11.37 -19.10 7.62
N SER A 373 11.56 -18.94 8.93
CA SER A 373 12.89 -18.71 9.48
C SER A 373 13.85 -19.87 9.19
N ALA A 374 13.38 -21.12 9.28
CA ALA A 374 14.16 -22.29 8.91
C ALA A 374 14.51 -22.30 7.42
N LEU A 375 13.51 -22.10 6.56
CA LEU A 375 13.68 -22.05 5.12
C LEU A 375 14.67 -20.95 4.67
N LEU A 376 14.48 -19.73 5.19
CA LEU A 376 15.23 -18.56 4.74
C LEU A 376 16.67 -18.55 5.27
N ARG A 377 16.93 -19.12 6.46
CA ARG A 377 18.27 -19.17 7.05
C ARG A 377 19.06 -20.42 6.68
N ASP A 378 18.43 -21.44 6.08
CA ASP A 378 19.08 -22.70 5.72
C ASP A 378 20.43 -22.47 5.00
N PRO A 379 21.56 -22.95 5.56
CA PRO A 379 22.87 -22.80 4.94
C PRO A 379 23.01 -23.56 3.62
N ALA A 380 22.24 -24.63 3.41
CA ALA A 380 22.16 -25.36 2.16
C ALA A 380 21.14 -24.74 1.18
N GLY A 381 20.23 -23.90 1.69
CA GLY A 381 19.20 -23.22 0.92
C GLY A 381 19.74 -22.08 0.04
N PRO A 382 18.93 -21.59 -0.92
CA PRO A 382 19.33 -20.52 -1.82
C PRO A 382 19.30 -19.13 -1.16
N HIS A 383 18.49 -18.96 -0.11
CA HIS A 383 18.25 -17.66 0.51
C HIS A 383 19.39 -17.26 1.41
N LYS A 384 19.75 -18.04 2.42
CA LYS A 384 20.85 -17.70 3.35
C LYS A 384 20.66 -16.28 3.87
N CYS A 385 19.52 -15.98 4.47
CA CYS A 385 19.23 -14.70 5.11
C CYS A 385 19.93 -14.58 6.46
N ASP A 386 20.60 -13.45 6.71
CA ASP A 386 21.30 -13.15 7.95
C ASP A 386 20.35 -12.58 9.01
N LEU A 387 19.35 -11.85 8.55
CA LEU A 387 18.30 -11.19 9.35
C LEU A 387 16.93 -11.54 8.76
N ILE A 388 15.91 -11.64 9.61
CA ILE A 388 14.50 -11.77 9.20
C ILE A 388 13.68 -10.71 9.92
N ILE A 389 12.98 -9.90 9.13
CA ILE A 389 12.04 -8.88 9.60
C ILE A 389 10.62 -9.36 9.30
N ALA A 390 9.76 -9.39 10.32
CA ALA A 390 8.34 -9.62 10.13
C ALA A 390 7.64 -8.27 9.97
N LEU A 391 6.96 -8.08 8.84
CA LEU A 391 5.95 -7.04 8.69
C LEU A 391 4.64 -7.63 9.18
N THR A 392 4.01 -7.01 10.19
CA THR A 392 2.81 -7.53 10.82
C THR A 392 1.65 -6.56 10.68
N HIS A 393 0.45 -7.10 10.59
CA HIS A 393 -0.77 -6.31 10.68
C HIS A 393 -1.68 -6.97 11.70
N SER A 394 -1.54 -6.53 12.95
CA SER A 394 -2.08 -7.21 14.14
C SER A 394 -2.14 -6.25 15.31
N ARG A 395 -3.08 -6.47 16.23
CA ARG A 395 -3.19 -5.63 17.44
C ARG A 395 -1.94 -5.73 18.31
N ILE A 396 -1.62 -4.66 19.04
CA ILE A 396 -0.44 -4.58 19.93
C ILE A 396 -0.29 -5.80 20.86
N PRO A 397 -1.33 -6.29 21.57
CA PRO A 397 -1.18 -7.48 22.42
C PRO A 397 -0.72 -8.73 21.65
N ASN A 398 -1.22 -8.90 20.43
CA ASN A 398 -0.88 -10.03 19.57
C ASN A 398 0.55 -9.90 19.05
N ASP A 399 0.98 -8.71 18.64
CA ASP A 399 2.37 -8.44 18.25
C ASP A 399 3.35 -8.67 19.42
N ILE A 400 3.01 -8.27 20.64
CA ILE A 400 3.83 -8.54 21.84
C ILE A 400 3.95 -10.06 22.07
N SER A 401 2.85 -10.81 21.98
CA SER A 401 2.88 -12.27 22.13
C SER A 401 3.71 -12.92 21.03
N LEU A 402 3.48 -12.51 19.77
CA LEU A 402 4.15 -13.04 18.61
C LEU A 402 5.66 -12.77 18.64
N ALA A 403 6.08 -11.57 19.06
CA ALA A 403 7.49 -11.23 19.22
C ALA A 403 8.19 -12.17 20.20
N ARG A 404 7.54 -12.54 21.31
CA ARG A 404 8.08 -13.52 22.26
C ARG A 404 8.16 -14.91 21.64
N ASP A 405 7.09 -15.35 20.99
CA ASP A 405 7.02 -16.68 20.38
C ASP A 405 8.02 -16.86 19.25
N LEU A 406 8.36 -15.79 18.53
CA LEU A 406 9.35 -15.75 17.45
C LEU A 406 10.74 -15.30 17.89
N PHE A 407 10.98 -15.11 19.20
CA PHE A 407 12.25 -14.66 19.75
C PHE A 407 12.78 -13.34 19.15
N ALA A 408 11.88 -12.41 18.81
CA ALA A 408 12.23 -11.02 18.49
C ALA A 408 12.42 -10.23 19.80
N LEU A 409 13.52 -10.56 20.49
CA LEU A 409 13.77 -10.11 21.87
C LEU A 409 14.70 -8.90 21.93
N SER A 410 14.48 -8.03 22.90
CA SER A 410 15.35 -6.88 23.16
C SER A 410 16.77 -7.32 23.51
N PRO A 411 17.81 -6.49 23.26
CA PRO A 411 19.19 -6.85 23.62
C PRO A 411 19.36 -7.29 25.09
N GLN A 412 18.58 -6.70 26.00
CA GLN A 412 18.56 -7.09 27.40
C GLN A 412 17.95 -8.49 27.62
N ALA A 413 16.86 -8.82 26.94
CA ALA A 413 16.23 -10.13 27.03
C ALA A 413 17.08 -11.24 26.37
N GLN A 414 17.80 -10.90 25.28
CA GLN A 414 18.77 -11.81 24.64
C GLN A 414 19.90 -12.24 25.58
N ALA A 415 20.27 -11.44 26.58
CA ALA A 415 21.28 -11.82 27.57
C ALA A 415 20.85 -13.03 28.43
N ASN A 416 19.54 -13.26 28.54
CA ASN A 416 18.96 -14.37 29.31
C ASN A 416 18.42 -15.51 28.43
N THR A 417 18.38 -15.34 27.11
CA THR A 417 17.82 -16.30 26.16
C THR A 417 18.72 -16.41 24.94
N ASP A 418 19.33 -17.58 24.69
CA ASP A 418 20.12 -17.79 23.49
C ASP A 418 19.22 -17.87 22.24
N ILE A 419 19.06 -16.73 21.56
CA ILE A 419 18.33 -16.65 20.30
C ILE A 419 19.18 -17.08 19.09
N THR A 420 20.50 -17.17 19.24
CA THR A 420 21.40 -17.45 18.10
C THR A 420 21.23 -18.87 17.56
N SER A 421 20.80 -19.78 18.44
CA SER A 421 20.49 -21.18 18.16
C SER A 421 19.00 -21.44 17.89
N GLN A 422 18.18 -20.39 17.73
CA GLN A 422 16.73 -20.50 17.59
C GLN A 422 16.22 -19.92 16.27
N HIS A 423 15.32 -20.65 15.61
CA HIS A 423 14.50 -20.11 14.53
C HIS A 423 13.44 -19.14 15.06
N GLY A 424 13.14 -18.13 14.25
CA GLY A 424 12.27 -17.01 14.60
C GLY A 424 12.70 -15.74 13.85
N VAL A 425 12.19 -14.58 14.26
CA VAL A 425 12.42 -13.30 13.58
C VAL A 425 13.20 -12.34 14.48
N ASP A 426 13.86 -11.35 13.89
CA ASP A 426 14.75 -10.43 14.61
C ASP A 426 14.02 -9.13 15.01
N LEU A 427 13.03 -8.69 14.24
CA LEU A 427 12.26 -7.47 14.46
C LEU A 427 10.85 -7.63 13.89
N LEU A 428 9.83 -7.14 14.61
CA LEU A 428 8.49 -6.91 14.07
C LEU A 428 8.31 -5.43 13.75
N LEU A 429 7.76 -5.14 12.58
CA LEU A 429 7.27 -3.82 12.20
C LEU A 429 5.77 -3.98 11.95
N GLY A 430 4.93 -3.29 12.73
CA GLY A 430 3.49 -3.55 12.80
C GLY A 430 2.61 -2.39 12.36
N GLY A 431 1.37 -2.69 11.95
CA GLY A 431 0.25 -1.76 11.70
C GLY A 431 -1.03 -2.16 12.46
N HIS A 432 -2.21 -1.67 12.06
CA HIS A 432 -3.57 -1.97 12.55
C HIS A 432 -4.13 -1.02 13.62
N ASP A 433 -3.39 -0.77 14.71
CA ASP A 433 -3.95 -0.08 15.88
C ASP A 433 -4.08 1.45 15.70
N HIS A 434 -3.62 2.01 14.58
CA HIS A 434 -3.55 3.46 14.29
C HIS A 434 -2.75 4.31 15.31
N VAL A 435 -1.97 3.66 16.19
CA VAL A 435 -1.18 4.34 17.22
C VAL A 435 0.32 4.30 16.93
N TYR A 436 1.01 5.34 17.37
CA TYR A 436 2.47 5.33 17.41
C TYR A 436 2.92 4.66 18.71
N TRP A 437 3.59 3.52 18.60
CA TRP A 437 4.03 2.77 19.77
C TRP A 437 5.39 2.11 19.58
N ILE A 438 6.22 2.27 20.62
CA ILE A 438 7.54 1.68 20.76
C ILE A 438 7.61 1.01 22.14
N PRO A 439 8.00 -0.27 22.25
CA PRO A 439 8.09 -0.99 23.51
C PRO A 439 9.22 -0.47 24.40
N LYS A 440 9.09 -0.70 25.70
CA LYS A 440 10.09 -0.38 26.73
C LYS A 440 11.46 -1.01 26.46
N GLY A 441 11.49 -2.09 25.67
CA GLY A 441 12.71 -2.81 25.26
C GLY A 441 13.59 -2.05 24.28
N ILE A 442 13.14 -0.89 23.78
CA ILE A 442 13.88 -0.02 22.86
C ILE A 442 14.05 1.37 23.52
N PRO A 443 14.91 1.50 24.54
CA PRO A 443 14.97 2.73 25.34
C PRO A 443 15.56 3.94 24.60
N LEU A 444 16.24 3.73 23.47
CA LEU A 444 16.88 4.79 22.69
C LEU A 444 15.95 5.28 21.58
N TRP A 445 14.91 6.03 21.94
CA TRP A 445 13.97 6.59 20.98
C TRP A 445 13.80 8.10 21.17
N ASP A 446 14.13 8.88 20.13
CA ASP A 446 13.95 10.33 20.14
C ASP A 446 12.54 10.72 19.69
N GLY A 447 11.97 11.74 20.31
CA GLY A 447 10.61 12.23 20.00
C GLY A 447 9.46 11.35 20.49
N TYR A 448 9.70 10.36 21.36
CA TYR A 448 8.65 9.52 21.97
C TYR A 448 9.08 9.03 23.37
N ASP A 449 8.20 9.11 24.35
CA ASP A 449 8.44 8.57 25.70
C ASP A 449 8.01 7.10 25.78
N VAL A 450 8.99 6.20 25.72
CA VAL A 450 8.76 4.74 25.80
C VAL A 450 8.30 4.25 27.17
N GLN A 451 8.38 5.09 28.22
CA GLN A 451 7.89 4.74 29.55
C GLN A 451 6.40 5.09 29.73
N GLN A 452 5.82 5.86 28.82
CA GLN A 452 4.41 6.19 28.86
C GLN A 452 3.55 4.91 28.77
N GLU A 453 2.65 4.73 29.72
CA GLU A 453 1.72 3.61 29.68
C GLU A 453 0.73 3.75 28.51
N MET A 454 0.51 2.65 27.82
CA MET A 454 -0.47 2.54 26.76
C MET A 454 -1.36 1.35 27.06
N GLN A 455 -2.66 1.57 26.96
CA GLN A 455 -3.71 0.65 27.43
C GLN A 455 -3.52 -0.77 26.85
N ASP A 456 -3.28 -0.87 25.54
CA ASP A 456 -3.16 -2.15 24.84
C ASP A 456 -1.74 -2.76 24.90
N ALA A 457 -0.78 -2.08 25.54
CA ALA A 457 0.57 -2.59 25.79
C ALA A 457 0.81 -3.00 27.25
N ALA A 458 -0.23 -3.24 28.03
CA ALA A 458 -0.09 -3.62 29.45
C ALA A 458 0.80 -4.87 29.67
N SER A 459 0.89 -5.76 28.68
CA SER A 459 1.75 -6.95 28.71
C SER A 459 3.21 -6.72 28.30
N ASP A 460 3.61 -5.50 27.91
CA ASP A 460 5.00 -5.17 27.58
C ASP A 460 5.87 -5.15 28.85
N ARG A 461 6.90 -6.00 28.85
CA ARG A 461 7.85 -6.16 29.97
C ARG A 461 9.23 -5.60 29.63
N GLY A 462 9.38 -4.90 28.51
CA GLY A 462 10.67 -4.42 28.01
C GLY A 462 11.52 -5.51 27.34
N ASP A 463 10.89 -6.61 26.95
CA ASP A 463 11.56 -7.82 26.45
C ASP A 463 11.46 -8.02 24.93
N VAL A 464 10.63 -7.24 24.23
CA VAL A 464 10.31 -7.43 22.81
C VAL A 464 10.85 -6.33 21.90
N LEU A 465 11.02 -6.65 20.62
CA LEU A 465 11.37 -5.73 19.53
C LEU A 465 10.21 -5.62 18.52
N VAL A 466 9.40 -4.59 18.70
CA VAL A 466 8.26 -4.23 17.84
C VAL A 466 8.31 -2.73 17.56
N VAL A 467 7.92 -2.28 16.36
CA VAL A 467 7.76 -0.85 16.04
C VAL A 467 6.43 -0.64 15.33
N LYS A 468 5.58 0.24 15.84
CA LYS A 468 4.36 0.73 15.17
C LYS A 468 4.44 2.24 14.99
N SER A 469 4.12 2.72 13.79
CA SER A 469 4.49 4.06 13.32
C SER A 469 3.30 4.99 13.10
N GLY A 470 2.23 4.85 13.88
CA GLY A 470 1.10 5.79 13.85
C GLY A 470 0.11 5.46 12.74
N THR A 471 -0.34 6.49 12.01
CA THR A 471 -1.36 6.37 10.96
C THR A 471 -1.36 7.61 10.06
N ASP A 472 -1.99 7.50 8.89
CA ASP A 472 -2.50 8.60 8.06
C ASP A 472 -1.42 9.61 7.63
N PHE A 473 -0.21 9.11 7.40
CA PHE A 473 0.97 9.92 7.06
C PHE A 473 1.33 10.97 8.12
N ARG A 474 0.85 10.81 9.36
CA ARG A 474 1.14 11.71 10.49
C ARG A 474 2.54 11.48 11.02
N ASP A 475 2.95 10.23 11.07
CA ASP A 475 4.15 9.76 11.74
C ASP A 475 5.02 8.92 10.82
N LEU A 476 6.33 9.03 11.00
CA LEU A 476 7.35 8.22 10.34
C LEU A 476 8.37 7.79 11.38
N SER A 477 8.65 6.49 11.46
CA SER A 477 9.74 5.98 12.29
C SER A 477 11.01 5.84 11.46
N GLU A 478 12.07 6.54 11.87
CA GLU A 478 13.43 6.21 11.45
C GLU A 478 14.02 5.22 12.46
N VAL A 479 14.39 4.03 12.01
CA VAL A 479 14.96 2.95 12.83
C VAL A 479 16.39 2.68 12.37
N ILE A 480 17.31 2.63 13.32
CA ILE A 480 18.73 2.33 13.08
C ILE A 480 19.10 1.11 13.90
N LEU A 481 19.41 0.01 13.20
CA LEU A 481 19.82 -1.26 13.79
C LEU A 481 21.33 -1.40 13.70
N THR A 482 21.99 -1.65 14.83
CA THR A 482 23.38 -2.08 14.86
C THR A 482 23.42 -3.60 14.91
N LEU A 483 23.95 -4.22 13.86
CA LEU A 483 24.01 -5.66 13.72
C LEU A 483 25.39 -6.21 14.10
N LYS A 484 25.38 -7.30 14.86
CA LYS A 484 26.58 -8.05 15.26
C LYS A 484 26.55 -9.47 14.67
N GLY A 485 27.70 -9.92 14.16
CA GLY A 485 27.87 -11.30 13.71
C GLY A 485 27.86 -12.29 14.88
N THR A 486 27.33 -13.48 14.65
CA THR A 486 27.32 -14.58 15.63
C THR A 486 28.43 -15.59 15.34
N ALA A 487 28.60 -16.56 16.25
CA ALA A 487 29.59 -17.61 16.08
C ALA A 487 29.29 -18.46 14.83
N ALA A 488 30.36 -19.01 14.22
CA ALA A 488 30.20 -19.91 13.10
C ALA A 488 29.35 -21.13 13.50
N GLY A 489 28.32 -21.44 12.71
CA GLY A 489 27.36 -22.51 12.98
C GLY A 489 26.08 -22.07 13.70
N SER A 490 25.98 -20.82 14.17
CA SER A 490 24.71 -20.29 14.68
C SER A 490 23.64 -20.24 13.59
N ILE A 491 22.38 -20.49 13.97
CA ILE A 491 21.22 -20.39 13.07
C ILE A 491 21.03 -18.95 12.60
N ARG A 492 21.07 -18.00 13.54
CA ARG A 492 21.02 -16.56 13.22
C ARG A 492 22.45 -16.08 13.00
N ARG A 493 22.85 -15.81 11.75
CA ARG A 493 24.21 -15.34 11.41
C ARG A 493 24.50 -13.91 11.88
N ARG A 494 23.45 -13.11 12.08
CA ARG A 494 23.53 -11.81 12.74
C ARG A 494 22.39 -11.67 13.73
N VAL A 495 22.62 -10.84 14.75
CA VAL A 495 21.61 -10.42 15.72
C VAL A 495 21.66 -8.91 15.89
N ILE A 496 20.56 -8.33 16.37
CA ILE A 496 20.47 -6.91 16.70
C ILE A 496 21.17 -6.68 18.03
N GLU A 497 22.35 -6.04 17.99
CA GLU A 497 23.11 -5.66 19.20
C GLU A 497 22.50 -4.43 19.87
N SER A 498 22.08 -3.45 19.06
CA SER A 498 21.35 -2.30 19.55
C SER A 498 20.37 -1.79 18.49
N ILE A 499 19.31 -1.15 18.96
CA ILE A 499 18.29 -0.50 18.16
C ILE A 499 18.06 0.88 18.76
N LYS A 500 18.05 1.89 17.89
CA LYS A 500 17.66 3.26 18.22
C LYS A 500 16.71 3.78 17.15
N GLY A 501 15.90 4.77 17.47
CA GLY A 501 15.03 5.39 16.49
C GLY A 501 14.65 6.82 16.80
N THR A 502 13.96 7.42 15.84
CA THR A 502 13.43 8.78 15.92
C THR A 502 12.00 8.78 15.39
N ARG A 503 11.08 9.36 16.16
CA ARG A 503 9.74 9.68 15.70
C ARG A 503 9.78 11.00 14.94
N HIS A 504 9.45 10.94 13.66
CA HIS A 504 9.26 12.13 12.84
C HIS A 504 7.77 12.38 12.65
N ILE A 505 7.30 13.58 12.98
CA ILE A 505 5.90 13.98 12.83
C ILE A 505 5.79 14.91 11.63
N THR A 506 4.87 14.64 10.71
CA THR A 506 4.55 15.55 9.60
C THR A 506 4.00 16.85 10.18
N ARG A 507 4.57 17.99 9.78
CA ARG A 507 4.19 19.31 10.26
C ARG A 507 3.58 20.15 9.15
N GLU A 508 2.76 21.12 9.53
CA GLU A 508 2.23 22.12 8.59
C GLU A 508 3.36 22.90 7.92
N SER A 509 4.45 23.15 8.66
CA SER A 509 5.66 23.84 8.19
C SER A 509 6.52 23.02 7.23
N THR A 510 6.29 21.70 7.12
CA THR A 510 7.00 20.85 6.16
C THR A 510 6.63 21.26 4.74
N LYS A 511 7.65 21.42 3.88
CA LYS A 511 7.43 21.82 2.48
C LYS A 511 6.64 20.75 1.73
N VAL A 512 5.83 21.19 0.78
CA VAL A 512 5.12 20.31 -0.15
C VAL A 512 6.12 19.67 -1.11
N ASN A 513 6.01 18.35 -1.32
CA ASN A 513 6.68 17.67 -2.42
C ASN A 513 5.87 17.85 -3.71
N GLU A 514 6.41 18.58 -4.68
CA GLU A 514 5.70 18.92 -5.92
C GLU A 514 5.40 17.71 -6.82
N ASP A 515 6.26 16.68 -6.82
CA ASP A 515 6.03 15.47 -7.63
C ASP A 515 4.83 14.69 -7.10
N ILE A 516 4.76 14.49 -5.78
CA ILE A 516 3.60 13.87 -5.13
C ILE A 516 2.36 14.76 -5.26
N LYS A 517 2.51 16.08 -5.14
CA LYS A 517 1.40 17.02 -5.35
C LYS A 517 0.78 16.85 -6.73
N ASN A 518 1.58 16.75 -7.78
CA ASN A 518 1.10 16.53 -9.15
C ASN A 518 0.35 15.19 -9.32
N ILE A 519 0.74 14.16 -8.56
CA ILE A 519 0.03 12.87 -8.53
C ILE A 519 -1.32 13.06 -7.83
N VAL A 520 -1.31 13.63 -6.62
CA VAL A 520 -2.53 13.87 -5.82
C VAL A 520 -3.53 14.76 -6.58
N ASP A 521 -3.09 15.87 -7.15
CA ASP A 521 -3.94 16.77 -7.94
C ASP A 521 -4.62 16.05 -9.12
N ARG A 522 -3.92 15.08 -9.74
CA ARG A 522 -4.44 14.30 -10.85
C ARG A 522 -5.53 13.34 -10.39
N GLU A 523 -5.30 12.62 -9.29
CA GLU A 523 -6.27 11.68 -8.73
C GLU A 523 -7.52 12.42 -8.23
N LEU A 524 -7.34 13.55 -7.53
CA LEU A 524 -8.44 14.39 -7.08
C LEU A 524 -9.26 14.97 -8.25
N ALA A 525 -8.64 15.25 -9.39
CA ALA A 525 -9.37 15.69 -10.59
C ALA A 525 -10.31 14.60 -11.13
N ASP A 526 -9.87 13.33 -11.14
CA ASP A 526 -10.70 12.20 -11.58
C ASP A 526 -11.84 11.91 -10.59
N ILE A 527 -11.58 12.00 -9.28
CA ILE A 527 -12.61 11.94 -8.24
C ILE A 527 -13.65 13.04 -8.44
N ASN A 528 -13.22 14.28 -8.64
CA ASN A 528 -14.14 15.41 -8.87
C ASN A 528 -15.00 15.25 -10.13
N ALA A 529 -14.49 14.58 -11.17
CA ALA A 529 -15.28 14.23 -12.34
C ALA A 529 -16.32 13.14 -12.02
N ALA A 530 -15.92 12.10 -11.29
CA ALA A 530 -16.80 11.00 -10.87
C ALA A 530 -17.97 11.48 -9.99
N MET A 531 -17.76 12.51 -9.18
CA MET A 531 -18.80 13.11 -8.33
C MET A 531 -20.02 13.62 -9.12
N LYS A 532 -19.89 13.88 -10.42
CA LYS A 532 -20.99 14.34 -11.28
C LYS A 532 -21.77 13.19 -11.93
N GLU A 533 -21.31 11.95 -11.79
CA GLU A 533 -21.94 10.81 -12.43
C GLU A 533 -23.27 10.44 -11.75
N PRO A 534 -24.32 10.09 -12.54
CA PRO A 534 -25.55 9.50 -12.05
C PRO A 534 -25.31 8.16 -11.34
N ILE A 535 -25.96 7.94 -10.19
CA ILE A 535 -25.88 6.66 -9.45
C ILE A 535 -27.23 5.96 -9.29
N CYS A 536 -28.32 6.72 -9.19
CA CYS A 536 -29.69 6.20 -9.17
C CYS A 536 -30.69 7.28 -9.65
N ILE A 537 -31.93 6.87 -9.93
CA ILE A 537 -33.05 7.77 -10.21
C ILE A 537 -34.02 7.67 -9.05
N THR A 538 -34.41 8.79 -8.45
CA THR A 538 -35.49 8.85 -7.46
C THR A 538 -36.83 9.19 -8.10
N GLU A 539 -37.90 8.47 -7.73
CA GLU A 539 -39.28 8.81 -8.14
C GLU A 539 -39.99 9.69 -7.10
N THR A 540 -39.40 9.84 -5.92
CA THR A 540 -39.91 10.68 -4.84
C THR A 540 -38.96 11.84 -4.57
N GLU A 541 -39.49 12.93 -4.04
CA GLU A 541 -38.68 13.98 -3.46
C GLU A 541 -37.94 13.46 -2.23
N LEU A 542 -36.65 13.81 -2.11
CA LEU A 542 -35.80 13.50 -0.97
C LEU A 542 -35.44 14.82 -0.29
N ASP A 543 -36.23 15.20 0.72
CA ASP A 543 -35.97 16.38 1.56
C ASP A 543 -35.06 15.99 2.73
N VAL A 544 -33.85 16.57 2.75
CA VAL A 544 -32.86 16.41 3.83
C VAL A 544 -32.65 17.70 4.62
N GLN A 545 -33.57 18.67 4.51
CA GLN A 545 -33.53 19.87 5.32
C GLN A 545 -33.66 19.51 6.80
N SER A 546 -32.83 20.14 7.62
CA SER A 546 -32.81 19.91 9.07
C SER A 546 -34.16 20.24 9.72
N SER A 547 -34.93 21.16 9.12
CA SER A 547 -36.27 21.53 9.55
C SER A 547 -37.33 20.45 9.32
N TYR A 548 -37.06 19.47 8.47
CA TYR A 548 -37.95 18.37 8.16
C TYR A 548 -37.43 17.06 8.77
N ILE A 549 -36.22 16.65 8.39
CA ILE A 549 -35.69 15.33 8.69
C ILE A 549 -35.46 15.07 10.18
N ARG A 550 -35.27 16.13 10.98
CA ARG A 550 -35.05 16.03 12.44
C ARG A 550 -36.34 16.07 13.25
N LEU A 551 -37.50 16.19 12.60
CA LEU A 551 -38.79 16.33 13.25
C LEU A 551 -39.76 15.19 12.95
N GLY A 552 -39.50 14.41 11.91
CA GLY A 552 -40.41 13.36 11.44
C GLY A 552 -39.73 12.34 10.56
N GLU A 553 -40.46 11.24 10.33
CA GLU A 553 -40.08 10.21 9.38
C GLU A 553 -39.97 10.79 7.96
N SER A 554 -38.92 10.40 7.22
CA SER A 554 -38.62 10.91 5.89
C SER A 554 -38.30 9.77 4.91
N PRO A 555 -38.64 9.92 3.61
CA PRO A 555 -38.32 8.89 2.62
C PRO A 555 -36.83 8.54 2.54
N ILE A 556 -35.95 9.54 2.63
CA ILE A 556 -34.50 9.35 2.57
C ILE A 556 -33.95 8.63 3.82
N GLY A 557 -34.46 8.97 5.02
CA GLY A 557 -34.06 8.31 6.26
C GLY A 557 -34.43 6.83 6.25
N ASN A 558 -35.65 6.51 5.79
CA ASN A 558 -36.11 5.13 5.63
C ASN A 558 -35.26 4.37 4.62
N TRP A 559 -35.02 4.96 3.43
CA TRP A 559 -34.22 4.30 2.40
C TRP A 559 -32.80 3.97 2.85
N ILE A 560 -32.14 4.88 3.56
CA ILE A 560 -30.78 4.65 4.08
C ILE A 560 -30.82 3.56 5.16
N ALA A 561 -31.75 3.63 6.12
CA ALA A 561 -31.86 2.64 7.18
C ALA A 561 -32.16 1.23 6.62
N ASP A 562 -33.03 1.13 5.62
CA ASP A 562 -33.36 -0.11 4.93
C ASP A 562 -32.15 -0.68 4.16
N GLY A 563 -31.41 0.20 3.47
CA GLY A 563 -30.21 -0.16 2.74
C GLY A 563 -29.09 -0.70 3.61
N LEU A 564 -29.03 -0.29 4.89
CA LEU A 564 -28.04 -0.75 5.84
C LEU A 564 -28.42 -2.07 6.53
N ARG A 565 -29.72 -2.37 6.65
CA ARG A 565 -30.24 -3.42 7.55
C ARG A 565 -29.59 -4.80 7.40
N ASN A 566 -29.32 -5.24 6.17
CA ASN A 566 -28.84 -6.61 5.92
C ASN A 566 -27.37 -6.66 5.50
N VAL A 567 -26.63 -5.55 5.61
CA VAL A 567 -25.27 -5.43 5.08
C VAL A 567 -24.29 -6.38 5.74
N TYR A 568 -24.39 -6.57 7.05
CA TYR A 568 -23.50 -7.45 7.81
C TYR A 568 -24.08 -8.84 8.12
N ASP A 569 -25.23 -9.21 7.53
CA ASP A 569 -25.89 -10.48 7.89
C ASP A 569 -24.96 -11.69 7.69
N GLU A 570 -24.13 -11.70 6.64
CA GLU A 570 -23.18 -12.80 6.42
C GLU A 570 -22.09 -12.85 7.51
N ALA A 571 -21.50 -11.70 7.86
CA ALA A 571 -20.50 -11.61 8.91
C ALA A 571 -21.09 -12.02 10.27
N LEU A 572 -22.29 -11.53 10.58
CA LEU A 572 -23.01 -11.87 11.80
C LEU A 572 -23.31 -13.37 11.91
N VAL A 573 -23.73 -14.01 10.81
CA VAL A 573 -23.95 -15.46 10.77
C VAL A 573 -22.67 -16.24 11.06
N LYS A 574 -21.52 -15.80 10.54
CA LYS A 574 -20.22 -16.42 10.85
C LYS A 574 -19.83 -16.25 12.33
N LEU A 575 -20.21 -15.13 12.93
CA LEU A 575 -20.03 -14.86 14.36
C LEU A 575 -21.08 -15.54 15.25
N GLY A 576 -21.98 -16.36 14.69
CA GLY A 576 -22.99 -17.11 15.45
C GLY A 576 -24.29 -16.34 15.72
N HIS A 577 -24.56 -15.27 14.99
CA HIS A 577 -25.77 -14.44 15.10
C HIS A 577 -26.70 -14.61 13.88
N PRO A 578 -28.04 -14.55 14.03
CA PRO A 578 -28.98 -14.82 12.92
C PRO A 578 -29.06 -13.70 11.85
N GLY A 579 -28.32 -12.60 12.03
CA GLY A 579 -28.42 -11.36 11.24
C GLY A 579 -28.87 -10.17 12.08
N THR A 580 -29.05 -9.01 11.45
CA THR A 580 -29.47 -7.78 12.13
C THR A 580 -30.99 -7.74 12.34
N ASP A 581 -31.45 -7.46 13.56
CA ASP A 581 -32.88 -7.27 13.86
C ASP A 581 -33.40 -5.93 13.32
N GLY A 582 -32.60 -4.87 13.44
CA GLY A 582 -32.90 -3.57 12.86
C GLY A 582 -31.78 -2.54 12.95
N VAL A 583 -32.06 -1.35 12.42
CA VAL A 583 -31.10 -0.23 12.28
C VAL A 583 -31.63 0.99 13.02
N ILE A 584 -30.73 1.74 13.66
CA ILE A 584 -31.00 3.08 14.19
C ILE A 584 -29.88 4.01 13.74
N ILE A 585 -30.23 5.03 12.95
CA ILE A 585 -29.32 6.13 12.59
C ILE A 585 -29.92 7.44 13.08
N CYS A 586 -29.11 8.34 13.62
CA CYS A 586 -29.59 9.67 13.94
C CYS A 586 -29.64 10.49 12.65
N THR A 587 -30.72 11.24 12.46
CA THR A 587 -30.90 12.08 11.26
C THR A 587 -29.92 13.25 11.19
N GLY A 588 -29.18 13.51 12.27
CA GLY A 588 -28.01 14.38 12.30
C GLY A 588 -26.88 13.95 11.36
N ASP A 589 -26.80 12.64 11.05
CA ASP A 589 -25.87 12.06 10.08
C ASP A 589 -26.24 12.42 8.63
N LEU A 590 -27.49 12.79 8.38
CA LEU A 590 -28.01 13.14 7.07
C LEU A 590 -27.85 14.66 6.86
N ARG A 591 -27.05 15.04 5.86
CA ARG A 591 -26.58 16.41 5.61
C ARG A 591 -27.05 16.94 4.25
N GLY A 592 -26.51 18.09 3.85
CA GLY A 592 -26.83 18.77 2.59
C GLY A 592 -27.85 19.88 2.73
N ASP A 593 -28.77 19.79 3.69
CA ASP A 593 -29.79 20.81 4.00
C ASP A 593 -30.55 21.31 2.74
N GLY A 594 -30.84 20.38 1.83
CA GLY A 594 -31.43 20.63 0.53
C GLY A 594 -32.61 19.71 0.23
N VAL A 595 -33.29 19.99 -0.88
CA VAL A 595 -34.39 19.18 -1.40
C VAL A 595 -33.97 18.65 -2.76
N TYR A 596 -33.97 17.32 -2.91
CA TYR A 596 -33.65 16.65 -4.17
C TYR A 596 -34.95 16.18 -4.83
N PRO A 597 -35.39 16.78 -5.95
CA PRO A 597 -36.64 16.40 -6.60
C PRO A 597 -36.56 14.99 -7.21
N PRO A 598 -37.71 14.39 -7.57
CA PRO A 598 -37.74 13.22 -8.44
C PRO A 598 -36.83 13.42 -9.67
N GLY A 599 -35.94 12.47 -9.96
CA GLY A 599 -34.96 12.56 -11.02
C GLY A 599 -33.62 11.94 -10.67
N VAL A 600 -32.57 12.38 -11.37
CA VAL A 600 -31.22 11.84 -11.23
C VAL A 600 -30.60 12.23 -9.89
N LEU A 601 -30.16 11.23 -9.13
CA LEU A 601 -29.29 11.42 -7.98
C LEU A 601 -27.84 11.09 -8.38
N THR A 602 -26.92 12.03 -8.15
CA THR A 602 -25.50 11.87 -8.48
C THR A 602 -24.69 11.35 -7.29
N LEU A 603 -23.48 10.84 -7.56
CA LEU A 603 -22.52 10.47 -6.51
C LEU A 603 -22.25 11.65 -5.55
N GLY A 604 -22.08 12.86 -6.09
CA GLY A 604 -21.88 14.06 -5.30
C GLY A 604 -23.07 14.38 -4.39
N ASN A 605 -24.30 14.13 -4.83
CA ASN A 605 -25.46 14.28 -3.96
C ASN A 605 -25.42 13.28 -2.78
N LEU A 606 -25.13 12.00 -3.04
CA LEU A 606 -25.02 11.00 -1.98
C LEU A 606 -23.92 11.35 -0.97
N MET A 607 -22.73 11.75 -1.45
CA MET A 607 -21.63 12.17 -0.58
C MET A 607 -21.92 13.46 0.19
N THR A 608 -22.79 14.32 -0.35
CA THR A 608 -23.28 15.51 0.38
C THR A 608 -24.29 15.13 1.47
N ILE A 609 -25.12 14.12 1.23
CA ILE A 609 -26.11 13.60 2.19
C ILE A 609 -25.43 12.78 3.29
N LEU A 610 -24.44 11.94 2.96
CA LEU A 610 -23.70 11.07 3.86
C LEU A 610 -22.19 11.41 3.86
N PRO A 611 -21.79 12.58 4.39
CA PRO A 611 -20.40 13.03 4.31
C PRO A 611 -19.49 12.41 5.38
N PHE A 612 -20.06 11.83 6.42
CA PHE A 612 -19.29 11.28 7.53
C PHE A 612 -18.76 9.88 7.20
N LEU A 613 -17.50 9.66 7.56
CA LEU A 613 -16.81 8.39 7.39
C LEU A 613 -17.01 7.44 8.57
N ASP A 614 -17.74 7.87 9.61
CA ASP A 614 -17.93 7.06 10.79
C ASP A 614 -18.60 5.72 10.42
N PRO A 615 -17.96 4.60 10.79
CA PRO A 615 -18.42 3.28 10.42
C PRO A 615 -19.76 2.94 11.08
N MET A 616 -20.49 2.04 10.42
CA MET A 616 -21.62 1.38 11.04
C MET A 616 -21.14 0.19 11.87
N VAL A 617 -21.55 0.16 13.13
CA VAL A 617 -21.22 -0.89 14.12
C VAL A 617 -22.47 -1.70 14.46
N VAL A 618 -22.28 -2.89 15.01
CA VAL A 618 -23.37 -3.76 15.44
C VAL A 618 -23.26 -4.05 16.94
N LEU A 619 -24.34 -3.77 17.66
CA LEU A 619 -24.43 -3.91 19.10
C LEU A 619 -25.48 -4.96 19.49
N GLU A 620 -25.25 -5.66 20.58
CA GLU A 620 -26.23 -6.53 21.23
C GLU A 620 -26.96 -5.74 22.32
N LEU A 621 -28.25 -5.45 22.11
CA LEU A 621 -29.10 -4.69 23.05
C LEU A 621 -30.09 -5.62 23.75
N ASP A 622 -30.40 -5.36 25.01
CA ASP A 622 -31.63 -5.90 25.61
C ASP A 622 -32.85 -4.99 25.34
N GLY A 623 -34.03 -5.47 25.75
CA GLY A 623 -35.27 -4.71 25.56
C GLY A 623 -35.26 -3.34 26.24
N ASN A 624 -34.61 -3.20 27.40
CA ASN A 624 -34.51 -1.90 28.07
C ASN A 624 -33.62 -0.93 27.29
N ALA A 625 -32.45 -1.38 26.86
CA ALA A 625 -31.51 -0.57 26.09
C ALA A 625 -32.14 -0.08 24.78
N LEU A 626 -32.89 -0.94 24.08
CA LEU A 626 -33.58 -0.56 22.84
C LEU A 626 -34.67 0.49 23.08
N TRP A 627 -35.44 0.36 24.16
CA TRP A 627 -36.41 1.38 24.56
C TRP A 627 -35.76 2.71 24.93
N ASP A 628 -34.68 2.66 25.71
CA ASP A 628 -33.95 3.83 26.16
C ASP A 628 -33.27 4.55 25.00
N ALA A 629 -32.79 3.82 23.98
CA ALA A 629 -32.28 4.41 22.75
C ALA A 629 -33.36 5.19 21.99
N MET A 630 -34.56 4.61 21.83
CA MET A 630 -35.69 5.32 21.19
C MET A 630 -36.16 6.53 22.01
N GLU A 631 -36.19 6.41 23.35
CA GLU A 631 -36.47 7.55 24.24
C GLU A 631 -35.42 8.66 24.10
N SER A 632 -34.14 8.32 24.04
CA SER A 632 -33.06 9.29 23.82
C SER A 632 -33.28 10.10 22.55
N GLY A 633 -33.57 9.43 21.43
CA GLY A 633 -33.83 10.08 20.15
C GLY A 633 -35.05 11.01 20.15
N LEU A 634 -36.11 10.63 20.87
CA LEU A 634 -37.36 11.39 20.91
C LEU A 634 -37.44 12.38 22.08
N SER A 635 -36.52 12.34 23.05
CA SER A 635 -36.60 13.05 24.33
C SER A 635 -36.69 14.57 24.22
N LYS A 636 -35.97 15.17 23.27
CA LYS A 636 -35.91 16.63 23.08
C LYS A 636 -36.77 17.16 21.95
N TRP A 637 -37.51 16.32 21.24
CA TRP A 637 -38.45 16.79 20.20
C TRP A 637 -39.39 17.88 20.76
N PRO A 638 -39.70 18.97 20.01
CA PRO A 638 -39.37 19.24 18.62
C PRO A 638 -38.09 20.08 18.44
N VAL A 639 -37.13 20.04 19.37
CA VAL A 639 -35.83 20.67 19.13
C VAL A 639 -35.17 19.95 17.94
N GLN A 640 -34.78 20.69 16.90
CA GLN A 640 -34.15 20.19 15.66
C GLN A 640 -32.69 19.74 15.87
N GLU A 641 -32.43 19.02 16.97
CA GLU A 641 -31.16 18.32 17.20
C GLU A 641 -31.07 17.08 16.30
N GLY A 642 -29.85 16.64 15.99
CA GLY A 642 -29.62 15.49 15.10
C GLY A 642 -30.16 14.16 15.61
N ARG A 643 -30.47 14.07 16.91
CA ARG A 643 -30.87 12.86 17.62
C ARG A 643 -32.12 12.14 17.09
N PHE A 644 -32.98 12.78 16.31
CA PHE A 644 -34.23 12.15 15.85
C PHE A 644 -33.88 10.89 15.03
N PRO A 645 -34.45 9.71 15.37
CA PRO A 645 -34.01 8.45 14.79
C PRO A 645 -34.69 8.16 13.44
N ALA A 646 -33.90 7.86 12.42
CA ALA A 646 -34.36 7.07 11.28
C ALA A 646 -34.08 5.59 11.57
N ILE A 647 -35.06 4.74 11.30
CA ILE A 647 -35.08 3.35 11.78
C ILE A 647 -35.44 2.40 10.66
N SER A 648 -34.96 1.16 10.75
CA SER A 648 -35.44 0.04 9.93
C SER A 648 -35.62 -1.20 10.80
N GLY A 649 -36.66 -1.99 10.52
CA GLY A 649 -37.01 -3.19 11.26
C GLY A 649 -37.85 -2.98 12.51
N PHE A 650 -38.26 -1.74 12.80
CA PHE A 650 -39.10 -1.41 13.93
C PHE A 650 -40.26 -0.49 13.54
N ARG A 651 -41.35 -0.60 14.28
CA ARG A 651 -42.39 0.43 14.38
C ARG A 651 -42.42 0.97 15.79
N VAL A 652 -42.28 2.29 15.92
CA VAL A 652 -42.28 2.97 17.22
C VAL A 652 -43.50 3.88 17.30
N SER A 653 -44.32 3.70 18.33
CA SER A 653 -45.38 4.65 18.68
C SER A 653 -44.97 5.45 19.90
N TRP A 654 -45.24 6.75 19.88
CA TRP A 654 -44.80 7.68 20.92
C TRP A 654 -45.79 8.85 21.08
N ASP A 655 -45.73 9.55 22.21
CA ASP A 655 -46.56 10.70 22.55
C ASP A 655 -45.69 11.91 22.91
N SER A 656 -45.65 12.90 22.00
CA SER A 656 -44.86 14.13 22.16
C SER A 656 -45.30 15.01 23.33
N ARG A 657 -46.52 14.82 23.86
CA ARG A 657 -47.04 15.56 25.01
C ARG A 657 -46.47 15.09 26.35
N ARG A 658 -45.81 13.92 26.36
CA ARG A 658 -45.15 13.38 27.55
C ARG A 658 -43.77 14.00 27.76
N LYS A 659 -43.31 14.00 29.01
CA LYS A 659 -41.95 14.42 29.35
C LYS A 659 -40.92 13.54 28.63
N GLY A 660 -39.82 14.13 28.18
CA GLY A 660 -38.71 13.37 27.58
C GLY A 660 -38.24 12.27 28.53
N GLY A 661 -37.96 11.08 27.98
CA GLY A 661 -37.69 9.87 28.76
C GLY A 661 -38.95 9.05 29.12
N SER A 662 -40.13 9.47 28.70
CA SER A 662 -41.37 8.69 28.83
C SER A 662 -42.32 8.89 27.64
N ARG A 663 -41.76 9.19 26.47
CA ARG A 663 -42.51 9.50 25.24
C ARG A 663 -42.84 8.24 24.46
N VAL A 664 -41.99 7.23 24.46
CA VAL A 664 -42.20 5.97 23.74
C VAL A 664 -43.34 5.20 24.42
N LEU A 665 -44.30 4.75 23.61
CA LEU A 665 -45.47 4.00 24.06
C LEU A 665 -45.33 2.51 23.73
N LYS A 666 -44.87 2.18 22.52
CA LYS A 666 -44.64 0.80 22.07
C LYS A 666 -43.54 0.75 21.03
N ILE A 667 -42.84 -0.38 21.00
CA ILE A 667 -41.89 -0.74 19.94
C ILE A 667 -42.30 -2.13 19.44
N TRP A 668 -42.46 -2.26 18.12
CA TRP A 668 -42.75 -3.53 17.46
C TRP A 668 -41.61 -3.88 16.51
N LEU A 669 -41.15 -5.12 16.56
CA LEU A 669 -40.32 -5.69 15.51
C LEU A 669 -41.17 -5.92 14.27
N GLN A 670 -40.61 -5.55 13.11
CA GLN A 670 -41.27 -5.68 11.82
C GLN A 670 -40.56 -6.68 10.91
N GLU A 671 -41.36 -7.44 10.16
CA GLU A 671 -40.90 -8.35 9.11
C GLU A 671 -41.65 -8.13 7.80
N GLU A 672 -41.00 -8.44 6.68
CA GLU A 672 -41.67 -8.51 5.38
C GLU A 672 -42.51 -9.79 5.30
N SER A 673 -43.79 -9.62 5.00
CA SER A 673 -44.72 -10.71 4.71
C SER A 673 -44.40 -11.35 3.36
N LYS A 674 -44.69 -12.64 3.25
CA LYS A 674 -44.66 -13.37 1.97
C LYS A 674 -45.82 -12.97 1.04
N GLU A 675 -46.82 -12.27 1.56
CA GLU A 675 -47.92 -11.73 0.77
C GLU A 675 -47.52 -10.41 0.10
N VAL A 676 -47.75 -10.35 -1.21
CA VAL A 676 -47.53 -9.16 -2.03
C VAL A 676 -48.81 -8.33 -2.06
N GLY A 677 -48.72 -7.03 -1.83
CA GLY A 677 -49.84 -6.09 -1.92
C GLY A 677 -50.35 -5.88 -3.35
N GLU A 678 -51.48 -5.18 -3.49
CA GLU A 678 -52.09 -4.86 -4.79
C GLU A 678 -51.17 -4.02 -5.69
N ASP A 679 -50.21 -3.30 -5.09
CA ASP A 679 -49.17 -2.51 -5.77
C ASP A 679 -47.92 -3.32 -6.14
N GLY A 680 -47.93 -4.64 -5.90
CA GLY A 680 -46.80 -5.52 -6.21
C GLY A 680 -45.68 -5.52 -5.17
N LYS A 681 -45.87 -4.91 -3.99
CA LYS A 681 -44.82 -4.78 -2.95
C LYS A 681 -45.01 -5.74 -1.78
N PRO A 682 -43.93 -6.25 -1.14
CA PRO A 682 -44.03 -7.00 0.11
C PRO A 682 -44.70 -6.17 1.20
N LYS A 683 -45.70 -6.71 1.90
CA LYS A 683 -46.32 -6.01 3.03
C LYS A 683 -45.43 -6.12 4.26
N VAL A 684 -45.13 -5.02 4.94
CA VAL A 684 -44.46 -5.05 6.25
C VAL A 684 -45.50 -5.28 7.36
N VAL A 685 -45.26 -6.24 8.24
CA VAL A 685 -46.17 -6.61 9.33
C VAL A 685 -45.46 -6.57 10.69
N ASP A 686 -46.23 -6.22 11.73
CA ASP A 686 -45.76 -6.28 13.12
C ASP A 686 -45.68 -7.75 13.56
N LYS A 687 -44.50 -8.19 13.98
CA LYS A 687 -44.22 -9.57 14.38
C LYS A 687 -44.31 -9.78 15.89
N GLU A 688 -43.57 -8.96 16.63
CA GLU A 688 -43.39 -9.10 18.08
C GLU A 688 -43.29 -7.74 18.75
N GLU A 689 -44.00 -7.53 19.85
CA GLU A 689 -43.84 -6.34 20.68
C GLU A 689 -42.56 -6.47 21.52
N VAL A 690 -41.67 -5.49 21.40
CA VAL A 690 -40.45 -5.41 22.21
C VAL A 690 -40.84 -4.94 23.60
N LEU A 691 -40.77 -5.82 24.58
CA LEU A 691 -41.00 -5.48 25.99
C LEU A 691 -39.70 -5.13 26.71
N ARG A 692 -39.74 -4.10 27.55
CA ARG A 692 -38.65 -3.72 28.48
C ARG A 692 -38.20 -4.88 29.37
N THR A 693 -39.12 -5.77 29.75
CA THR A 693 -38.86 -6.96 30.58
C THR A 693 -38.38 -8.17 29.78
N SER A 694 -38.27 -8.07 28.45
CA SER A 694 -37.83 -9.18 27.62
C SER A 694 -36.37 -9.53 27.90
N LYS A 695 -36.09 -10.84 28.02
CA LYS A 695 -34.73 -11.37 28.09
C LYS A 695 -34.09 -11.54 26.71
N ARG A 696 -34.86 -11.33 25.63
CA ARG A 696 -34.35 -11.40 24.26
C ARG A 696 -33.26 -10.35 24.05
N LYS A 697 -32.19 -10.76 23.39
CA LYS A 697 -31.16 -9.88 22.87
C LYS A 697 -31.48 -9.53 21.42
N TYR A 698 -31.29 -8.26 21.09
CA TYR A 698 -31.56 -7.70 19.78
C TYR A 698 -30.23 -7.26 19.16
N VAL A 699 -29.99 -7.67 17.92
CA VAL A 699 -28.78 -7.32 17.17
C VAL A 699 -29.08 -6.05 16.37
N ILE A 700 -28.57 -4.91 16.84
CA ILE A 700 -28.92 -3.59 16.31
C ILE A 700 -27.70 -2.94 15.66
N MET A 701 -27.87 -2.48 14.42
CA MET A 701 -26.84 -1.72 13.72
C MET A 701 -27.04 -0.21 13.95
N VAL A 702 -25.96 0.48 14.34
CA VAL A 702 -25.95 1.91 14.64
C VAL A 702 -24.68 2.57 14.09
N GLY A 703 -24.68 3.89 13.91
CA GLY A 703 -23.44 4.62 13.62
C GLY A 703 -22.50 4.62 14.82
N GLN A 704 -21.18 4.56 14.60
CA GLN A 704 -20.19 4.63 15.68
C GLN A 704 -20.39 5.86 16.57
N TYR A 705 -20.65 7.02 15.96
CA TYR A 705 -20.93 8.25 16.71
C TYR A 705 -22.01 8.06 17.79
N MET A 706 -23.07 7.31 17.47
CA MET A 706 -24.13 6.98 18.42
C MET A 706 -23.70 5.94 19.45
N ALA A 707 -22.94 4.92 19.03
CA ALA A 707 -22.41 3.89 19.92
C ALA A 707 -21.51 4.49 21.03
N GLU A 708 -20.82 5.59 20.73
CA GLU A 708 -20.00 6.37 21.66
C GLU A 708 -20.81 7.36 22.52
N GLY A 709 -22.13 7.38 22.40
CA GLY A 709 -23.02 8.23 23.17
C GLY A 709 -23.36 9.56 22.50
N GLY A 710 -22.93 9.77 21.26
CA GLY A 710 -23.25 10.95 20.45
C GLY A 710 -24.75 11.25 20.42
N ASP A 711 -25.09 12.54 20.31
CA ASP A 711 -26.46 13.06 20.31
C ASP A 711 -27.36 12.64 21.52
N GLY A 712 -26.76 12.13 22.60
CA GLY A 712 -27.46 11.72 23.83
C GLY A 712 -27.89 10.25 23.83
N TYR A 713 -27.23 9.43 23.01
CA TYR A 713 -27.40 7.98 23.00
C TYR A 713 -26.46 7.28 24.01
N ASP A 714 -26.23 7.87 25.19
CA ASP A 714 -25.32 7.36 26.24
C ASP A 714 -25.58 5.89 26.60
N VAL A 715 -26.83 5.43 26.46
CA VAL A 715 -27.23 4.03 26.67
C VAL A 715 -26.45 3.03 25.80
N LEU A 716 -25.99 3.46 24.62
CA LEU A 716 -25.28 2.59 23.67
C LEU A 716 -23.82 2.31 24.08
N THR A 717 -23.19 3.21 24.87
CA THR A 717 -21.77 3.11 25.26
C THR A 717 -21.40 1.88 26.08
N ARG A 718 -22.40 1.23 26.69
CA ARG A 718 -22.21 0.08 27.60
C ARG A 718 -22.70 -1.24 27.03
N GLN A 719 -23.09 -1.24 25.75
CA GLN A 719 -23.61 -2.43 25.10
C GLN A 719 -22.47 -3.30 24.59
N LYS A 720 -22.73 -4.60 24.50
CA LYS A 720 -21.77 -5.54 23.92
C LYS A 720 -21.66 -5.25 22.42
N VAL A 721 -20.46 -4.91 21.98
CA VAL A 721 -20.13 -4.73 20.56
C VAL A 721 -19.95 -6.11 19.92
N ILE A 722 -20.75 -6.43 18.90
CA ILE A 722 -20.59 -7.62 18.06
C ILE A 722 -19.64 -7.33 16.91
N LEU A 723 -19.81 -6.17 16.27
CA LEU A 723 -18.96 -5.66 15.19
C LEU A 723 -18.62 -4.21 15.50
N GLY A 724 -17.35 -3.94 15.79
CA GLY A 724 -16.84 -2.63 16.22
C GLY A 724 -16.36 -1.74 15.07
N GLU A 725 -15.87 -0.55 15.43
CA GLU A 725 -15.43 0.49 14.50
C GLU A 725 -14.39 0.01 13.48
N GLU A 726 -13.42 -0.79 13.93
CA GLU A 726 -12.33 -1.35 13.10
C GLU A 726 -12.83 -2.22 11.94
N ASN A 727 -14.04 -2.76 12.08
CA ASN A 727 -14.62 -3.72 11.16
C ASN A 727 -15.81 -3.13 10.38
N GLY A 728 -16.23 -1.93 10.76
CA GLY A 728 -17.36 -1.28 10.15
C GLY A 728 -16.93 -0.46 8.95
N GLN A 729 -17.81 -0.36 7.95
CA GLN A 729 -17.68 0.55 6.82
C GLN A 729 -18.61 1.75 7.00
N SER A 730 -18.22 2.87 6.41
CA SER A 730 -19.05 4.08 6.40
C SER A 730 -20.39 3.84 5.71
N LYS A 731 -21.42 4.56 6.16
CA LYS A 731 -22.79 4.51 5.60
C LYS A 731 -22.79 4.69 4.08
N SER A 732 -22.02 5.66 3.60
CA SER A 732 -21.93 5.98 2.17
C SER A 732 -21.34 4.81 1.36
N ALA A 733 -20.30 4.13 1.88
CA ALA A 733 -19.72 2.95 1.26
C ALA A 733 -20.72 1.80 1.12
N LEU A 734 -21.47 1.53 2.19
CA LEU A 734 -22.47 0.48 2.21
C LEU A 734 -23.61 0.74 1.22
N ILE A 735 -24.11 1.97 1.15
CA ILE A 735 -25.15 2.36 0.17
C ILE A 735 -24.62 2.28 -1.28
N ARG A 736 -23.39 2.72 -1.55
CA ARG A 736 -22.81 2.61 -2.90
C ARG A 736 -22.61 1.16 -3.32
N LYS A 737 -22.09 0.31 -2.42
CA LYS A 737 -21.93 -1.13 -2.65
C LYS A 737 -23.26 -1.77 -3.06
N PHE A 738 -24.33 -1.45 -2.34
CA PHE A 738 -25.67 -1.88 -2.69
C PHE A 738 -26.12 -1.39 -4.08
N LEU A 739 -25.97 -0.10 -4.38
CA LEU A 739 -26.38 0.48 -5.67
C LEU A 739 -25.67 -0.15 -6.86
N LEU A 740 -24.36 -0.40 -6.74
CA LEU A 740 -23.59 -1.08 -7.78
C LEU A 740 -24.08 -2.52 -7.99
N GLY A 741 -24.34 -3.25 -6.90
CA GLY A 741 -24.89 -4.61 -6.97
C GLY A 741 -26.26 -4.68 -7.65
N ALA A 742 -27.11 -3.69 -7.36
CA ALA A 742 -28.41 -3.56 -8.01
C ALA A 742 -28.30 -3.25 -9.51
N GLN A 743 -27.38 -2.37 -9.91
CA GLN A 743 -27.06 -2.08 -11.32
C GLN A 743 -26.62 -3.34 -12.07
N TYR A 744 -25.71 -4.10 -11.46
CA TYR A 744 -25.19 -5.33 -12.04
C TYR A 744 -26.30 -6.36 -12.25
N LEU A 745 -27.10 -6.61 -11.21
CA LEU A 745 -28.24 -7.51 -11.27
C LEU A 745 -29.22 -7.16 -12.38
N THR A 746 -29.53 -5.87 -12.50
CA THR A 746 -30.43 -5.33 -13.53
C THR A 746 -29.93 -5.65 -14.94
N LYS A 747 -28.65 -5.32 -15.19
CA LYS A 747 -28.01 -5.54 -16.49
C LYS A 747 -27.96 -7.01 -16.86
N MET A 748 -27.55 -7.85 -15.91
CA MET A 748 -27.50 -9.31 -16.09
C MET A 748 -28.89 -9.92 -16.28
N ALA A 749 -29.91 -9.33 -15.66
CA ALA A 749 -31.28 -9.79 -15.82
C ALA A 749 -31.87 -9.48 -17.20
N GLN A 750 -31.52 -8.32 -17.77
CA GLN A 750 -31.99 -7.86 -19.09
C GLN A 750 -31.20 -8.45 -20.27
N THR A 751 -30.01 -8.99 -20.01
CA THR A 751 -29.18 -9.61 -21.06
C THR A 751 -29.76 -10.98 -21.45
N THR A 752 -30.10 -11.15 -22.73
CA THR A 752 -30.70 -12.37 -23.30
C THR A 752 -29.69 -13.51 -23.51
N GLU A 753 -28.40 -13.22 -23.65
CA GLU A 753 -27.31 -14.21 -23.69
C GLU A 753 -26.03 -13.65 -23.05
N PRO A 754 -25.56 -14.17 -21.89
CA PRO A 754 -24.27 -13.78 -21.34
C PRO A 754 -23.16 -14.33 -22.24
N LYS A 755 -22.54 -13.48 -23.06
CA LYS A 755 -21.50 -13.90 -24.03
C LYS A 755 -20.25 -14.53 -23.40
N SER A 756 -20.11 -14.59 -22.07
CA SER A 756 -19.06 -15.36 -21.40
C SER A 756 -19.40 -15.74 -19.96
N HIS A 757 -19.97 -16.94 -19.76
CA HIS A 757 -20.15 -17.53 -18.42
C HIS A 757 -18.82 -17.88 -17.70
N LYS A 758 -17.70 -17.87 -18.42
CA LYS A 758 -16.41 -18.38 -17.96
C LYS A 758 -15.68 -17.47 -16.95
N PHE A 759 -16.12 -16.22 -16.81
CA PHE A 759 -15.47 -15.21 -15.96
C PHE A 759 -16.33 -14.76 -14.78
N LEU A 760 -17.52 -15.33 -14.63
CA LEU A 760 -18.43 -15.01 -13.52
C LEU A 760 -18.13 -15.91 -12.33
N HIS A 761 -18.31 -15.40 -11.11
CA HIS A 761 -18.28 -16.24 -9.93
C HIS A 761 -19.36 -17.34 -10.07
N PRO A 762 -19.06 -18.62 -9.81
CA PRO A 762 -19.99 -19.75 -10.04
C PRO A 762 -21.38 -19.60 -9.41
N ASP A 763 -21.46 -18.93 -8.27
CA ASP A 763 -22.76 -18.64 -7.65
C ASP A 763 -23.51 -17.43 -8.24
N THR A 764 -22.87 -16.57 -9.01
CA THR A 764 -23.50 -15.37 -9.61
C THR A 764 -24.65 -15.75 -10.51
N LEU A 765 -24.52 -16.83 -11.28
CA LEU A 765 -25.63 -17.34 -12.10
C LEU A 765 -26.81 -17.79 -11.25
N LYS A 766 -26.58 -18.39 -10.07
CA LYS A 766 -27.65 -18.76 -9.13
C LYS A 766 -28.33 -17.51 -8.57
N ILE A 767 -27.55 -16.48 -8.21
CA ILE A 767 -28.07 -15.20 -7.71
C ILE A 767 -28.90 -14.49 -8.78
N VAL A 768 -28.36 -14.33 -10.00
CA VAL A 768 -29.05 -13.71 -11.15
C VAL A 768 -30.31 -14.49 -11.52
N THR A 769 -30.28 -15.82 -11.53
CA THR A 769 -31.45 -16.65 -11.82
C THR A 769 -32.51 -16.54 -10.72
N SER A 770 -32.09 -16.50 -9.45
CA SER A 770 -33.00 -16.25 -8.33
C SER A 770 -33.64 -14.87 -8.43
N ALA A 771 -32.88 -13.84 -8.82
CA ALA A 771 -33.40 -12.51 -9.09
C ALA A 771 -34.41 -12.53 -10.26
N LYS A 772 -34.07 -13.15 -11.39
CA LYS A 772 -34.98 -13.29 -12.55
C LYS A 772 -36.30 -14.01 -12.22
N ALA A 773 -36.25 -15.02 -11.36
CA ALA A 773 -37.42 -15.84 -11.02
C ALA A 773 -38.34 -15.22 -9.95
N ARG A 774 -37.77 -14.39 -9.05
CA ARG A 774 -38.49 -13.86 -7.88
C ARG A 774 -38.84 -12.39 -8.01
N ILE A 775 -38.09 -11.66 -8.83
CA ILE A 775 -38.32 -10.25 -9.11
C ILE A 775 -38.99 -10.20 -10.46
N ARG A 776 -40.32 -9.96 -10.50
CA ARG A 776 -40.91 -9.36 -11.69
C ARG A 776 -40.27 -7.99 -11.83
N LEU A 777 -39.11 -7.92 -12.48
CA LEU A 777 -38.47 -6.66 -12.83
C LEU A 777 -39.53 -5.88 -13.61
N PRO A 778 -40.08 -4.79 -13.07
CA PRO A 778 -40.99 -3.96 -13.84
C PRO A 778 -40.24 -3.53 -15.11
N THR A 779 -40.90 -3.53 -16.26
CA THR A 779 -40.38 -2.83 -17.43
C THR A 779 -39.99 -1.44 -16.99
N LEU A 780 -38.72 -1.04 -17.22
CA LEU A 780 -38.25 0.32 -16.97
C LEU A 780 -39.32 1.30 -17.45
N PRO A 781 -39.73 2.29 -16.63
CA PRO A 781 -40.52 3.38 -17.17
C PRO A 781 -39.73 3.92 -18.37
N LYS A 782 -40.36 3.96 -19.55
CA LYS A 782 -39.81 4.72 -20.67
C LYS A 782 -39.82 6.18 -20.24
N PHE A 783 -38.74 6.64 -19.64
CA PHE A 783 -38.55 8.05 -19.36
C PHE A 783 -38.32 8.72 -20.70
N ASP A 784 -39.31 9.51 -21.14
CA ASP A 784 -39.14 10.40 -22.27
C ASP A 784 -38.15 11.50 -21.86
N MET A 785 -36.98 11.49 -22.49
CA MET A 785 -35.86 12.42 -22.30
C MET A 785 -36.17 13.94 -22.40
N PRO A 786 -37.27 14.45 -23.00
CA PRO A 786 -37.49 15.90 -23.08
C PRO A 786 -37.78 16.60 -21.74
N SER A 787 -37.94 15.87 -20.62
CA SER A 787 -38.32 16.46 -19.33
C SER A 787 -37.16 16.69 -18.36
N ILE A 788 -35.92 16.37 -18.74
CA ILE A 788 -34.73 16.75 -17.95
C ILE A 788 -34.39 18.22 -18.26
N PRO A 789 -34.33 19.12 -17.27
CA PRO A 789 -33.84 20.47 -17.53
C PRO A 789 -32.39 20.37 -18.04
N ASP A 790 -32.13 20.97 -19.21
CA ASP A 790 -30.82 21.01 -19.84
C ASP A 790 -29.73 21.31 -18.80
N ILE A 791 -28.86 20.31 -18.55
CA ILE A 791 -27.64 20.51 -17.79
C ILE A 791 -26.78 21.45 -18.64
N GLN A 792 -26.79 22.75 -18.28
CA GLN A 792 -25.89 23.71 -18.92
C GLN A 792 -24.44 23.33 -18.62
N LEU A 793 -23.79 22.72 -19.62
CA LEU A 793 -22.33 22.64 -19.70
C LEU A 793 -21.72 24.04 -19.55
N PRO A 794 -20.63 24.21 -18.78
CA PRO A 794 -20.00 25.52 -18.61
C PRO A 794 -19.58 26.13 -19.96
N LYS A 795 -20.12 27.31 -20.27
CA LYS A 795 -19.81 28.14 -21.46
C LYS A 795 -18.39 28.75 -21.42
N SER A 796 -17.34 27.96 -21.22
CA SER A 796 -15.95 28.44 -21.25
C SER A 796 -15.24 28.26 -22.60
N LEU A 797 -15.95 27.84 -23.65
CA LEU A 797 -15.44 27.84 -25.03
C LEU A 797 -16.26 28.85 -25.84
N GLY A 798 -15.74 30.08 -25.93
CA GLY A 798 -16.35 31.17 -26.66
C GLY A 798 -16.48 30.86 -28.15
N LEU A 799 -17.73 30.65 -28.60
CA LEU A 799 -18.16 30.78 -29.98
C LEU A 799 -19.49 31.54 -29.98
N SER A 800 -19.45 32.78 -30.46
CA SER A 800 -20.62 33.63 -30.67
C SER A 800 -21.28 33.27 -32.00
N LEU A 801 -22.60 33.01 -31.95
CA LEU A 801 -23.48 32.86 -33.11
C LEU A 801 -23.61 34.18 -33.90
N PRO A 802 -23.81 34.16 -35.22
CA PRO A 802 -24.35 35.30 -35.97
C PRO A 802 -25.90 35.31 -35.94
N SER A 803 -26.47 36.48 -35.63
CA SER A 803 -27.89 36.87 -35.82
C SER A 803 -28.06 37.59 -37.19
N PRO A 804 -29.21 38.19 -37.60
CA PRO A 804 -30.61 38.17 -37.12
C PRO A 804 -31.70 38.08 -38.24
N HIS A 805 -32.98 37.99 -37.83
CA HIS A 805 -34.25 38.45 -38.48
C HIS A 805 -35.33 37.36 -38.66
N ALA A 806 -36.40 37.41 -37.85
CA ALA A 806 -37.69 38.02 -38.24
C ALA A 806 -38.84 37.68 -37.24
N ASN A 807 -39.52 38.74 -36.79
CA ASN A 807 -40.93 38.85 -36.38
C ASN A 807 -41.48 38.06 -35.17
N MET A 808 -41.64 38.80 -34.05
CA MET A 808 -42.65 38.58 -33.02
C MET A 808 -43.92 39.39 -33.33
N PRO A 809 -45.11 38.91 -32.94
CA PRO A 809 -46.20 39.76 -32.49
C PRO A 809 -46.35 39.69 -30.95
N ASP A 810 -46.58 40.84 -30.34
CA ASP A 810 -46.88 41.06 -28.92
C ASP A 810 -48.17 40.35 -28.46
N LEU A 811 -48.21 39.88 -27.21
CA LEU A 811 -49.46 39.89 -26.45
C LEU A 811 -49.27 40.00 -24.93
N HIS A 812 -50.07 40.91 -24.38
CA HIS A 812 -50.15 41.46 -23.03
C HIS A 812 -50.29 40.46 -21.85
N LEU A 813 -49.67 40.81 -20.72
CA LEU A 813 -50.02 40.35 -19.37
C LEU A 813 -50.95 41.37 -18.68
N PRO A 814 -52.08 40.97 -18.07
CA PRO A 814 -52.86 41.85 -17.21
C PRO A 814 -52.47 41.75 -15.72
N HIS A 815 -52.71 42.87 -15.04
CA HIS A 815 -52.38 43.21 -13.65
C HIS A 815 -53.21 42.50 -12.56
N ALA A 816 -52.52 42.26 -11.43
CA ALA A 816 -52.88 42.51 -10.02
C ALA A 816 -54.18 41.94 -9.40
N GLN A 817 -54.03 41.39 -8.19
CA GLN A 817 -54.84 41.79 -7.02
C GLN A 817 -54.17 41.43 -5.69
N SER A 818 -54.28 42.35 -4.73
CA SER A 818 -53.69 42.34 -3.38
C SER A 818 -54.76 42.50 -2.30
N LEU A 819 -54.45 42.02 -1.08
CA LEU A 819 -54.97 42.34 0.29
C LEU A 819 -55.91 41.29 0.94
N PRO A 820 -56.10 41.25 2.31
CA PRO A 820 -55.33 41.82 3.45
C PRO A 820 -55.16 40.94 4.75
N PHE A 821 -54.17 41.32 5.59
CA PHE A 821 -54.02 41.34 7.07
C PHE A 821 -54.49 40.23 8.06
N SER A 822 -53.61 39.81 9.00
CA SER A 822 -53.54 40.32 10.41
C SER A 822 -52.51 39.57 11.30
N LYS A 823 -51.89 40.28 12.27
CA LYS A 823 -50.99 39.75 13.32
C LYS A 823 -51.63 39.97 14.71
N PRO A 824 -51.53 39.03 15.68
CA PRO A 824 -51.74 39.34 17.09
C PRO A 824 -50.41 39.53 17.86
N LYS A 825 -50.43 40.49 18.80
CA LYS A 825 -49.41 40.70 19.85
C LYS A 825 -49.87 39.99 21.13
N MET A 826 -48.96 39.36 21.90
CA MET A 826 -49.11 39.26 23.36
C MET A 826 -47.77 39.10 24.11
N LYS A 827 -47.78 39.60 25.35
CA LYS A 827 -46.66 40.03 26.24
C LYS A 827 -45.92 38.89 26.95
N LEU A 828 -44.63 39.10 27.25
CA LEU A 828 -43.84 38.33 28.22
C LEU A 828 -44.04 38.84 29.67
N PRO A 829 -44.06 37.98 30.69
CA PRO A 829 -43.89 38.35 32.09
C PRO A 829 -42.43 38.27 32.56
N SER A 830 -42.09 39.13 33.51
CA SER A 830 -40.80 39.30 34.21
C SER A 830 -40.52 38.21 35.25
N ILE A 831 -39.24 37.81 35.43
CA ILE A 831 -38.75 36.93 36.50
C ILE A 831 -37.52 37.58 37.18
N PRO A 832 -37.32 37.44 38.50
CA PRO A 832 -36.55 38.39 39.32
C PRO A 832 -35.07 38.01 39.52
N ASP A 833 -34.39 39.01 40.08
CA ASP A 833 -32.98 39.16 40.45
C ASP A 833 -32.41 38.00 41.29
N LEU A 834 -31.25 37.48 40.88
CA LEU A 834 -30.41 36.59 41.69
C LEU A 834 -28.94 37.02 41.55
N SER A 835 -28.50 37.75 42.56
CA SER A 835 -27.13 38.19 42.80
C SER A 835 -26.19 37.02 43.13
N LEU A 836 -25.05 36.94 42.44
CA LEU A 836 -23.85 36.20 42.87
C LEU A 836 -22.63 37.15 42.96
N PRO A 837 -21.73 36.98 43.94
CA PRO A 837 -20.66 37.96 44.20
C PRO A 837 -19.41 37.77 43.32
N ARG A 838 -18.83 38.93 42.96
CA ARG A 838 -17.59 39.16 42.19
C ARG A 838 -16.31 38.83 42.96
N ALA A 839 -15.28 38.38 42.24
CA ALA A 839 -13.89 38.91 42.21
C ALA A 839 -13.01 37.92 41.40
N GLN A 840 -11.99 38.27 40.62
CA GLN A 840 -11.30 39.49 40.18
C GLN A 840 -10.36 39.03 39.04
N THR A 841 -10.13 39.84 38.01
CA THR A 841 -8.80 40.22 37.44
C THR A 841 -8.95 40.85 36.04
N SER A 842 -7.94 41.62 35.67
CA SER A 842 -7.96 42.89 34.93
C SER A 842 -7.92 42.79 33.40
N PRO A 843 -8.14 43.91 32.66
CA PRO A 843 -8.45 43.93 31.23
C PRO A 843 -7.24 44.23 30.34
N LEU A 844 -7.22 43.72 29.10
CA LEU A 844 -6.36 44.17 27.99
C LEU A 844 -7.05 43.82 26.64
N PRO A 845 -6.68 44.46 25.51
CA PRO A 845 -7.54 45.39 24.79
C PRO A 845 -8.20 44.78 23.54
N THR A 846 -9.36 45.32 23.17
CA THR A 846 -10.06 45.05 21.91
C THR A 846 -9.46 45.92 20.78
N PRO A 847 -8.96 45.35 19.68
CA PRO A 847 -8.75 46.12 18.46
C PRO A 847 -10.01 46.03 17.60
N SER A 848 -10.60 47.19 17.33
CA SER A 848 -11.60 47.37 16.27
C SER A 848 -10.96 47.06 14.90
N ALA A 849 -11.52 46.11 14.15
CA ALA A 849 -11.21 45.95 12.74
C ALA A 849 -12.48 46.20 11.91
N LYS A 850 -12.48 47.30 11.16
CA LYS A 850 -13.43 47.60 10.08
C LYS A 850 -13.29 46.52 9.00
N LEU A 851 -14.42 46.02 8.47
CA LEU A 851 -14.45 45.23 7.24
C LEU A 851 -13.81 46.03 6.07
N PRO A 852 -12.85 45.47 5.33
CA PRO A 852 -12.47 45.97 4.02
C PRO A 852 -13.38 45.37 2.93
N SER A 853 -13.81 46.21 1.99
CA SER A 853 -14.54 45.81 0.79
C SER A 853 -13.70 44.91 -0.13
N MET A 854 -14.35 43.91 -0.73
CA MET A 854 -13.77 43.06 -1.78
C MET A 854 -13.24 43.90 -2.95
N ARG A 855 -11.93 43.85 -3.21
CA ARG A 855 -11.34 44.15 -4.52
C ARG A 855 -11.03 42.83 -5.22
N GLN A 856 -11.60 42.67 -6.42
CA GLN A 856 -11.30 41.57 -7.35
C GLN A 856 -9.81 41.62 -7.76
N PHE A 857 -9.09 40.52 -7.54
CA PHE A 857 -7.77 40.29 -8.11
C PHE A 857 -7.91 39.35 -9.31
N VAL A 858 -7.52 39.83 -10.49
CA VAL A 858 -7.35 39.05 -11.73
C VAL A 858 -5.85 38.97 -12.00
N PRO A 859 -5.24 37.78 -12.08
CA PRO A 859 -3.83 37.66 -12.44
C PRO A 859 -3.63 37.88 -13.96
N GLN A 860 -2.75 38.80 -14.34
CA GLN A 860 -2.34 39.00 -15.74
C GLN A 860 -1.21 38.03 -16.12
N VAL A 861 -1.42 37.30 -17.21
CA VAL A 861 -0.41 36.47 -17.88
C VAL A 861 0.42 37.36 -18.83
N PRO A 862 1.77 37.21 -18.90
CA PRO A 862 2.61 37.98 -19.82
C PRO A 862 2.23 37.75 -21.30
N LYS A 863 2.07 38.84 -22.05
CA LYS A 863 1.57 38.85 -23.45
C LYS A 863 2.45 38.09 -24.45
N ASP A 864 3.68 37.73 -24.09
CA ASP A 864 4.61 37.03 -24.98
C ASP A 864 4.40 35.51 -25.03
N LEU A 865 3.66 34.93 -24.08
CA LEU A 865 3.32 33.49 -24.07
C LEU A 865 2.08 33.18 -24.94
N GLN A 866 1.16 34.13 -25.10
CA GLN A 866 -0.05 33.96 -25.92
C GLN A 866 0.26 33.90 -27.42
N ARG A 867 1.30 34.61 -27.88
CA ARG A 867 1.67 34.64 -29.31
C ARG A 867 2.30 33.33 -29.79
N ARG A 868 3.15 32.70 -28.96
CA ARG A 868 3.81 31.42 -29.28
C ARG A 868 2.90 30.18 -29.25
N VAL A 869 1.76 30.26 -28.56
CA VAL A 869 0.76 29.18 -28.51
C VAL A 869 -0.29 29.34 -29.62
N SER A 870 -0.65 30.58 -29.97
CA SER A 870 -1.56 30.88 -31.08
C SER A 870 -1.02 30.38 -32.43
N ASP A 871 0.27 30.62 -32.70
CA ASP A 871 0.88 30.31 -34.01
C ASP A 871 1.08 28.80 -34.23
N ARG A 872 1.05 27.97 -33.17
CA ARG A 872 1.12 26.49 -33.28
C ARG A 872 -0.25 25.82 -33.39
N VAL A 873 -1.33 26.52 -33.07
CA VAL A 873 -2.70 25.98 -33.08
C VAL A 873 -3.44 26.33 -34.37
N SER A 874 -3.02 27.38 -35.09
CA SER A 874 -3.58 27.74 -36.40
C SER A 874 -3.27 26.71 -37.49
N ASP A 875 -2.13 26.04 -37.43
CA ASP A 875 -1.66 25.12 -38.49
C ASP A 875 -2.33 23.73 -38.44
N ILE A 876 -2.97 23.36 -37.32
CA ILE A 876 -3.66 22.07 -37.16
C ILE A 876 -5.16 22.17 -37.52
N LYS A 877 -5.74 23.38 -37.51
CA LYS A 877 -7.19 23.60 -37.73
C LYS A 877 -7.60 23.83 -39.19
N GLN A 878 -6.66 23.84 -40.15
CA GLN A 878 -6.97 24.10 -41.57
C GLN A 878 -6.59 22.94 -42.50
N GLY A 879 -6.88 21.72 -42.09
CA GLY A 879 -6.73 20.55 -42.96
C GLY A 879 -7.84 19.52 -42.74
N PRO A 880 -8.10 18.63 -43.73
CA PRO A 880 -9.13 17.60 -43.69
C PRO A 880 -8.97 16.58 -42.54
N VAL A 881 -7.88 16.67 -41.77
CA VAL A 881 -7.59 15.88 -40.58
C VAL A 881 -8.37 16.38 -39.35
N GLY A 882 -8.69 17.69 -39.26
CA GLY A 882 -9.41 18.27 -38.11
C GLY A 882 -10.85 17.77 -37.99
N ASP A 883 -11.56 17.68 -39.12
CA ASP A 883 -12.94 17.17 -39.17
C ASP A 883 -13.00 15.66 -38.93
N VAL A 884 -11.96 14.91 -39.33
CA VAL A 884 -11.86 13.48 -39.07
C VAL A 884 -11.55 13.20 -37.59
N VAL A 885 -10.68 13.98 -36.95
CA VAL A 885 -10.40 13.86 -35.51
C VAL A 885 -11.61 14.27 -34.67
N GLN A 886 -12.34 15.31 -35.07
CA GLN A 886 -13.57 15.73 -34.39
C GLN A 886 -14.66 14.66 -34.54
N LYS A 887 -14.83 14.11 -35.75
CA LYS A 887 -15.81 13.04 -36.01
C LYS A 887 -15.46 11.74 -35.31
N ILE A 888 -14.18 11.36 -35.23
CA ILE A 888 -13.71 10.20 -34.45
C ILE A 888 -13.92 10.44 -32.94
N SER A 889 -13.72 11.67 -32.45
CA SER A 889 -13.98 12.02 -31.05
C SER A 889 -15.49 11.99 -30.74
N ASP A 890 -16.32 12.48 -31.64
CA ASP A 890 -17.77 12.52 -31.49
C ASP A 890 -18.36 11.10 -31.63
N ASP A 891 -17.86 10.29 -32.56
CA ASP A 891 -18.24 8.88 -32.71
C ASP A 891 -17.73 8.03 -31.53
N ALA A 892 -16.54 8.30 -30.99
CA ALA A 892 -16.06 7.64 -29.77
C ALA A 892 -16.89 8.04 -28.55
N ASN A 893 -17.28 9.31 -28.42
CA ASN A 893 -18.18 9.77 -27.36
C ASN A 893 -19.59 9.19 -27.51
N ASN A 894 -20.11 9.07 -28.74
CA ASN A 894 -21.42 8.47 -29.01
C ASN A 894 -21.42 6.94 -28.80
N VAL A 895 -20.36 6.23 -29.19
CA VAL A 895 -20.21 4.80 -28.91
C VAL A 895 -20.04 4.56 -27.41
N ILE A 896 -19.32 5.44 -26.71
CA ILE A 896 -19.21 5.41 -25.25
C ILE A 896 -20.57 5.72 -24.63
N ASP A 897 -21.33 6.69 -25.11
CA ASP A 897 -22.65 7.02 -24.57
C ASP A 897 -23.72 5.95 -24.89
N ASP A 898 -23.64 5.26 -26.03
CA ASP A 898 -24.48 4.08 -26.34
C ASP A 898 -24.08 2.85 -25.51
N PHE A 899 -22.79 2.69 -25.17
CA PHE A 899 -22.33 1.67 -24.21
C PHE A 899 -22.60 2.08 -22.74
N VAL A 900 -22.76 3.39 -22.48
CA VAL A 900 -23.00 4.05 -21.18
C VAL A 900 -24.47 4.45 -21.00
N GLN A 901 -25.38 4.01 -21.87
CA GLN A 901 -26.81 3.84 -21.52
C GLN A 901 -26.98 2.66 -20.53
N ILE A 902 -26.17 2.69 -19.48
CA ILE A 902 -26.28 1.91 -18.27
C ILE A 902 -27.60 2.31 -17.64
N THR A 903 -28.49 1.34 -17.51
CA THR A 903 -29.73 1.44 -16.75
C THR A 903 -29.40 1.88 -15.32
N VAL A 904 -29.50 3.18 -15.07
CA VAL A 904 -29.42 3.76 -13.73
C VAL A 904 -30.61 3.20 -12.92
N PRO A 905 -30.38 2.59 -11.74
CA PRO A 905 -31.43 1.92 -11.00
C PRO A 905 -32.40 2.97 -10.47
N THR A 906 -33.71 2.71 -10.60
CA THR A 906 -34.74 3.58 -10.04
C THR A 906 -34.98 3.18 -8.58
N LEU A 907 -35.11 4.13 -7.64
CA LEU A 907 -35.32 3.86 -6.21
C LEU A 907 -36.56 2.99 -5.93
N LEU A 908 -37.55 3.00 -6.83
CA LEU A 908 -38.72 2.12 -6.75
C LEU A 908 -38.35 0.61 -6.87
N TRP A 909 -37.18 0.28 -7.45
CA TRP A 909 -36.69 -1.09 -7.61
C TRP A 909 -36.35 -1.76 -6.28
N LEU A 910 -36.17 -0.99 -5.20
CA LEU A 910 -35.46 -1.42 -4.00
C LEU A 910 -36.38 -1.94 -2.89
N ALA A 911 -37.66 -2.19 -3.14
CA ALA A 911 -38.66 -2.47 -2.10
C ALA A 911 -38.71 -3.91 -1.56
N SER A 912 -37.70 -4.77 -1.79
CA SER A 912 -37.67 -6.11 -1.19
C SER A 912 -36.34 -6.42 -0.52
N ARG A 913 -36.40 -6.89 0.73
CA ARG A 913 -35.25 -7.42 1.48
C ARG A 913 -34.46 -8.46 0.69
N GLU A 914 -35.14 -9.25 -0.14
CA GLU A 914 -34.49 -10.25 -1.00
C GLU A 914 -33.60 -9.60 -2.07
N LEU A 915 -34.03 -8.54 -2.77
CA LEU A 915 -33.18 -7.84 -3.73
C LEU A 915 -31.97 -7.18 -3.04
N TYR A 916 -32.15 -6.60 -1.85
CA TYR A 916 -31.04 -6.06 -1.06
C TYR A 916 -29.97 -7.13 -0.79
N SER A 917 -30.38 -8.29 -0.28
CA SER A 917 -29.45 -9.39 0.00
C SER A 917 -28.76 -9.90 -1.26
N LEU A 918 -29.49 -10.03 -2.38
CA LEU A 918 -28.91 -10.51 -3.65
C LEU A 918 -27.94 -9.48 -4.26
N ALA A 919 -28.27 -8.19 -4.20
CA ALA A 919 -27.43 -7.10 -4.71
C ALA A 919 -26.11 -7.02 -3.94
N LEU A 920 -26.17 -7.08 -2.60
CA LEU A 920 -24.99 -7.13 -1.75
C LEU A 920 -24.15 -8.37 -2.03
N LYS A 921 -24.77 -9.56 -2.11
CA LYS A 921 -24.08 -10.82 -2.45
C LYS A 921 -23.38 -10.79 -3.80
N ILE A 922 -23.98 -10.17 -4.82
CA ILE A 922 -23.31 -9.98 -6.10
C ILE A 922 -22.19 -8.96 -6.00
N ALA A 923 -22.42 -7.86 -5.28
CA ALA A 923 -21.39 -6.84 -5.09
C ALA A 923 -20.16 -7.38 -4.36
N ASP A 924 -20.35 -8.36 -3.47
CA ASP A 924 -19.29 -9.09 -2.78
C ASP A 924 -18.55 -10.11 -3.67
N ARG A 925 -19.19 -10.58 -4.75
CA ARG A 925 -18.71 -11.71 -5.57
C ARG A 925 -18.14 -11.28 -6.91
N GLU A 926 -18.64 -10.20 -7.47
CA GLU A 926 -18.33 -9.74 -8.81
C GLU A 926 -17.51 -8.44 -8.76
N ASP A 927 -16.53 -8.35 -9.66
CA ASP A 927 -15.84 -7.09 -9.92
C ASP A 927 -16.75 -6.17 -10.74
N MET A 928 -17.13 -5.04 -10.16
CA MET A 928 -18.12 -4.11 -10.72
C MET A 928 -17.50 -2.84 -11.27
N ASP A 929 -16.19 -2.84 -11.53
CA ASP A 929 -15.43 -1.67 -11.96
C ASP A 929 -16.04 -0.93 -13.18
N PHE A 930 -16.61 -1.62 -14.17
CA PHE A 930 -17.25 -0.93 -15.31
C PHE A 930 -18.55 -0.18 -14.96
N LEU A 931 -19.17 -0.51 -13.84
CA LEU A 931 -20.34 0.19 -13.29
C LEU A 931 -19.94 1.31 -12.34
N ASP A 932 -18.68 1.34 -11.91
CA ASP A 932 -18.15 2.38 -11.05
C ASP A 932 -17.95 3.70 -11.81
N ALA A 933 -18.40 4.80 -11.20
CA ALA A 933 -18.35 6.13 -11.79
C ALA A 933 -16.91 6.61 -12.06
N TYR A 934 -15.98 6.29 -11.15
CA TYR A 934 -14.59 6.70 -11.27
C TYR A 934 -13.86 5.94 -12.39
N GLU A 935 -14.03 4.62 -12.47
CA GLU A 935 -13.40 3.82 -13.53
C GLU A 935 -13.93 4.17 -14.93
N ARG A 936 -15.22 4.53 -15.07
CA ARG A 936 -15.76 5.08 -16.32
C ARG A 936 -15.06 6.38 -16.72
N GLN A 937 -14.95 7.33 -15.81
CA GLN A 937 -14.30 8.62 -16.05
C GLN A 937 -12.81 8.45 -16.41
N ARG A 938 -12.11 7.62 -15.67
CA ARG A 938 -10.71 7.27 -15.92
C ARG A 938 -10.52 6.60 -17.28
N THR A 939 -11.38 5.64 -17.63
CA THR A 939 -11.31 4.93 -18.92
C THR A 939 -11.55 5.89 -20.09
N ARG A 940 -12.56 6.76 -19.99
CA ARG A 940 -12.82 7.84 -20.96
C ARG A 940 -11.59 8.74 -21.13
N ARG A 941 -10.96 9.14 -20.02
CA ARG A 941 -9.75 10.00 -20.03
C ARG A 941 -8.54 9.30 -20.66
N ARG A 942 -8.35 8.00 -20.40
CA ARG A 942 -7.29 7.18 -21.03
C ARG A 942 -7.52 7.04 -22.54
N ALA A 943 -8.75 6.74 -22.96
CA ALA A 943 -9.13 6.66 -24.37
C ALA A 943 -8.91 8.00 -25.10
N ALA A 944 -9.28 9.12 -24.47
CA ALA A 944 -9.02 10.45 -25.01
C ALA A 944 -7.51 10.70 -25.17
N ARG A 945 -6.67 10.36 -24.18
CA ARG A 945 -5.21 10.51 -24.28
C ARG A 945 -4.60 9.65 -25.39
N SER A 946 -5.06 8.42 -25.58
CA SER A 946 -4.59 7.56 -26.67
C SER A 946 -5.02 8.05 -28.05
N ALA A 947 -6.20 8.69 -28.15
CA ALA A 947 -6.65 9.30 -29.40
C ALA A 947 -5.79 10.51 -29.79
N PHE A 948 -5.32 11.30 -28.82
CA PHE A 948 -4.44 12.46 -29.07
C PHE A 948 -2.99 12.10 -29.43
N SER A 949 -2.50 10.89 -29.11
CA SER A 949 -1.14 10.45 -29.46
C SER A 949 -1.03 9.70 -30.80
N GLY A 950 -2.16 9.37 -31.44
CA GLY A 950 -2.24 8.55 -32.66
C GLY A 950 -2.09 9.33 -33.97
N GLY A 951 -0.91 9.89 -34.24
CA GLY A 951 -0.57 10.54 -35.52
C GLY A 951 -0.09 9.60 -36.64
N THR A 952 -0.18 8.27 -36.47
CA THR A 952 0.25 7.29 -37.49
C THR A 952 -0.80 6.21 -37.66
N GLY A 953 -1.37 6.13 -38.86
CA GLY A 953 -2.48 5.24 -39.19
C GLY A 953 -2.21 3.77 -38.86
N ALA A 954 -2.97 3.25 -37.90
CA ALA A 954 -3.31 1.85 -37.76
C ALA A 954 -4.80 1.80 -37.34
N PRO A 955 -5.62 0.91 -37.91
CA PRO A 955 -7.05 0.87 -37.62
C PRO A 955 -7.28 0.48 -36.16
N VAL A 956 -8.28 1.14 -35.57
CA VAL A 956 -8.80 0.87 -34.22
C VAL A 956 -9.52 -0.48 -34.24
N GLU A 957 -8.76 -1.56 -34.11
CA GLU A 957 -9.27 -2.88 -33.72
C GLU A 957 -8.52 -3.34 -32.48
N ALA A 958 -9.30 -3.72 -31.47
CA ALA A 958 -8.92 -4.46 -30.25
C ALA A 958 -8.20 -3.69 -29.13
N ILE A 959 -8.96 -2.92 -28.34
CA ILE A 959 -8.83 -2.95 -26.87
C ILE A 959 -9.42 -4.29 -26.41
N SER A 960 -8.67 -5.37 -26.62
CA SER A 960 -8.91 -6.66 -25.98
C SER A 960 -7.60 -7.12 -25.34
N PHE A 961 -7.52 -7.04 -24.02
CA PHE A 961 -6.47 -7.71 -23.27
C PHE A 961 -6.72 -9.22 -23.30
N SER A 962 -6.20 -9.90 -24.32
CA SER A 962 -5.98 -11.35 -24.33
C SER A 962 -5.03 -11.72 -25.46
N SER A 963 -4.05 -12.55 -25.15
CA SER A 963 -3.09 -13.23 -26.05
C SER A 963 -1.79 -12.50 -26.44
N ARG A 964 -0.72 -12.77 -25.67
CA ARG A 964 0.64 -12.84 -26.22
C ARG A 964 1.53 -13.77 -25.37
N MET A 965 1.35 -15.07 -25.55
CA MET A 965 2.33 -16.09 -25.13
C MET A 965 2.18 -17.34 -26.00
N SER A 966 3.18 -17.64 -26.84
CA SER A 966 3.63 -19.03 -27.08
C SER A 966 4.92 -19.05 -27.90
N SER A 967 5.95 -19.69 -27.37
CA SER A 967 6.87 -20.55 -28.14
C SER A 967 7.69 -21.43 -27.19
N VAL A 968 7.92 -22.68 -27.63
CA VAL A 968 8.87 -23.69 -27.13
C VAL A 968 8.29 -24.84 -26.27
N THR A 969 7.68 -25.78 -27.00
CA THR A 969 7.80 -27.26 -26.99
C THR A 969 7.84 -28.11 -25.70
N SER A 970 6.89 -29.04 -25.65
CA SER A 970 6.68 -30.18 -24.73
C SER A 970 7.58 -31.41 -24.95
N LYS A 971 7.81 -32.21 -23.90
CA LYS A 971 8.06 -33.66 -23.97
C LYS A 971 7.26 -34.43 -22.90
N ASN A 972 6.77 -35.60 -23.31
CA ASN A 972 5.82 -36.54 -22.67
C ASN A 972 6.28 -37.12 -21.32
N PHE A 973 5.34 -37.62 -20.49
CA PHE A 973 5.16 -39.06 -20.20
C PHE A 973 3.92 -39.34 -19.33
N ASP A 974 3.53 -40.61 -19.31
CA ASP A 974 2.19 -41.19 -19.14
C ASP A 974 1.64 -41.28 -17.71
N ALA A 975 0.31 -41.45 -17.66
CA ALA A 975 -0.48 -41.75 -16.49
C ALA A 975 -0.82 -43.25 -16.44
N GLU A 976 -0.50 -43.92 -15.33
CA GLU A 976 -1.15 -45.17 -14.92
C GLU A 976 -0.79 -45.48 -13.46
N GLU A 977 -1.51 -44.91 -12.48
CA GLU A 977 -1.55 -45.46 -11.10
C GLU A 977 -2.72 -44.92 -10.27
N ASP A 978 -3.91 -44.82 -10.88
CA ASP A 978 -5.17 -44.64 -10.15
C ASP A 978 -6.01 -45.92 -10.28
N LYS A 979 -5.72 -46.88 -9.40
CA LYS A 979 -6.61 -47.98 -9.00
C LYS A 979 -5.89 -48.80 -7.94
N ILE A 980 -6.16 -48.49 -6.67
CA ILE A 980 -6.29 -49.39 -5.51
C ILE A 980 -6.13 -48.53 -4.26
N LYS A 981 -7.28 -48.14 -3.67
CA LYS A 981 -7.57 -48.06 -2.22
C LYS A 981 -8.82 -47.22 -1.98
N ALA A 982 -9.96 -47.79 -2.35
CA ALA A 982 -11.27 -47.40 -1.85
C ALA A 982 -11.89 -48.64 -1.21
N LYS A 983 -11.55 -48.90 0.06
CA LYS A 983 -12.29 -49.73 1.04
C LYS A 983 -11.46 -49.86 2.31
N GLU A 984 -11.61 -48.91 3.22
CA GLU A 984 -11.41 -49.02 4.68
C GLU A 984 -11.47 -47.60 5.28
N ALA A 985 -12.68 -47.13 5.59
CA ALA A 985 -12.98 -46.10 6.59
C ALA A 985 -14.48 -45.76 6.55
N GLU A 986 -15.29 -46.54 7.25
CA GLU A 986 -16.66 -46.17 7.63
C GLU A 986 -16.81 -46.58 9.10
N GLU A 987 -16.41 -45.69 10.03
CA GLU A 987 -16.86 -45.64 11.43
C GLU A 987 -16.17 -44.46 12.13
N GLU A 988 -16.86 -43.31 12.20
CA GLU A 988 -16.87 -42.28 13.26
C GLU A 988 -17.21 -40.89 12.69
N GLY A 989 -18.14 -40.19 13.35
CA GLY A 989 -18.35 -38.74 13.22
C GLY A 989 -19.17 -38.30 12.01
N LYS A 990 -20.44 -37.94 12.23
CA LYS A 990 -21.33 -37.37 11.21
C LYS A 990 -20.85 -36.00 10.74
N ASP A 991 -19.98 -35.98 9.75
CA ASP A 991 -19.92 -34.90 8.77
C ASP A 991 -21.07 -35.08 7.76
N LEU A 992 -21.91 -34.06 7.63
CA LEU A 992 -22.97 -33.96 6.62
C LEU A 992 -23.13 -32.48 6.24
N PRO A 993 -23.49 -32.16 4.99
CA PRO A 993 -22.71 -32.33 3.77
C PRO A 993 -22.21 -30.96 3.26
N VAL A 994 -21.07 -30.97 2.58
CA VAL A 994 -20.45 -29.84 1.88
C VAL A 994 -21.45 -29.19 0.91
N ILE A 995 -21.70 -27.88 1.08
CA ILE A 995 -22.41 -27.05 0.09
C ILE A 995 -21.41 -26.02 -0.45
N HIS A 996 -21.02 -26.28 -1.70
CA HIS A 996 -20.07 -25.59 -2.56
C HIS A 996 -20.13 -24.05 -2.56
N PRO A 997 -19.01 -23.41 -2.17
CA PRO A 997 -18.45 -22.24 -2.84
C PRO A 997 -17.43 -22.69 -3.90
N VAL A 998 -17.49 -22.12 -5.10
CA VAL A 998 -16.48 -22.19 -6.18
C VAL A 998 -16.48 -20.76 -6.71
N VAL A 999 -15.44 -19.97 -6.96
CA VAL A 999 -13.98 -20.13 -7.17
C VAL A 999 -13.56 -21.27 -8.09
N ASP A 1000 -13.54 -21.01 -9.41
CA ASP A 1000 -12.48 -21.60 -10.23
C ASP A 1000 -12.20 -20.72 -11.46
N GLY A 1001 -10.93 -20.36 -11.61
CA GLY A 1001 -10.38 -19.60 -12.72
C GLY A 1001 -9.03 -20.17 -13.11
N ARG A 1002 -8.93 -21.51 -13.24
CA ARG A 1002 -7.82 -22.20 -13.90
C ARG A 1002 -7.41 -21.51 -15.21
N LEU A 1003 -6.16 -21.06 -15.24
CA LEU A 1003 -5.32 -21.08 -16.44
C LEU A 1003 -4.28 -22.20 -16.29
N LYS A 1004 -4.64 -23.43 -16.68
CA LYS A 1004 -3.72 -24.37 -17.33
C LYS A 1004 -4.46 -25.18 -18.39
N ASP A 1005 -4.06 -24.89 -19.63
CA ASP A 1005 -4.05 -25.67 -20.87
C ASP A 1005 -5.32 -26.36 -21.38
N ALA A 1006 -5.87 -25.79 -22.46
CA ALA A 1006 -6.39 -26.55 -23.59
C ALA A 1006 -5.89 -25.89 -24.89
N GLY A 1007 -4.63 -26.18 -25.23
CA GLY A 1007 -4.18 -26.25 -26.61
C GLY A 1007 -4.02 -27.72 -26.99
N ARG A 1008 -5.12 -28.39 -27.39
CA ARG A 1008 -5.13 -29.53 -28.32
C ARG A 1008 -6.58 -29.92 -28.67
N VAL A 1009 -6.87 -29.67 -29.95
CA VAL A 1009 -8.08 -29.91 -30.76
C VAL A 1009 -9.27 -29.00 -30.47
#